data_AF-I9NKL4-F1
#
_entry.id   AF-I9NKL4-F1
#
_cell.length_a   1.000
_cell.length_b   1.000
_cell.length_c   1.000
_cell.angle_alpha   90.00
_cell.angle_beta   90.00
_cell.angle_gamma   90.00
#
_symmetry.space_group_name_H-M   'P 1'
#
loop_
_entity.id
_entity.type
_entity.pdbx_description
1 polymer ?
#
loop_
_entity_poly.entity_id
_entity_poly.type
_entity_poly.pdbx_seq_one_letter_code
_entity_poly.pdbx_strand_id
1 'polypeptide(L)'
;MKRANRLSLVLIVLLVICQVYGLGGDMAKASAATVLPPQNLRVPALAYDEKSIVLVWEKPENYSNIVNYNVYMNGKLVGNANESNHSLAKTNIDNFYRDASNSAAQKITMHNYTATNLKANTVYTFTVRAVDKDGKESPDSIRVKQSTTAIPKIFNIVDYGAVGDGVTSNTKAIQAAIDACTPGGKVLIPAGIFKTGAIWLKGDMTFEIGKDSTLLATENADEYPYHYLLYDYSTDERFYSLINAHTYDYGSIKNIRIVGEGTIDGNGWIQDGFDKEDSSLPVYLPAKNSSKDNVLDPNHALNIGILAKTSIEKAMAMNKMNFKAVYPRRPSMITLRGVTNVYYGGFTAVNPANHTLINLNCNNVTVNGVIMKTYDANNGDGIEFAHGNGLTVFNTFFDTGDDCMNFAAGQGAAGQKEESTKNAWIFNNYFRQGHGAIVTGSHTAAWTENILAEDNVINHTDTGLRSKTNNATGGGARNILFRDNALKDIKLQAFIFTSAYSDPNAVVEFEPASAPGRFKDMTIQNCTVDTTGAPAIEVAGVSNGFHENINFENVKFYNVKPTKIDYMKNSSFSKVTFDNKTSNPWVITNSIGLSFDKDTTATPVTADASIGPVWSDKSTLLADAIEENNVTLKWTGAKDNVAVAQYRIWNENSIVATVPGNASIHKVTGLAPALSYDFKVEAADATGNWTVSGPSLKVVTKGVKDNVPPVMPEGKEIVKSVKVGTTWVNIAWKPATDLYGIKQYAIYEKDKLVAVVAGNTSAYNVTGLVPGTKYLFNVKAVDASGNEIVYGLRLDVTTKPGYDTGAPKWLANSKITSSNVTNISVTLNWPMAVDDKQIVGYRIFQDGKPIKNDTEFTLINTAYTVEGNTFTVIGLAPNTTYTFKVEAGDTAGKWTGTGPSIRVTTKK
;
A
#
# COMPACT_ATOMS: atom_id res chain seq x y z
N MET A 1 21.55 -12.92 -24.83
CA MET A 1 22.89 -12.99 -24.20
C MET A 1 24.08 -13.24 -25.16
N LYS A 2 24.04 -12.85 -26.45
CA LYS A 2 25.21 -12.99 -27.37
C LYS A 2 25.53 -11.75 -28.25
N ARG A 3 25.06 -10.55 -27.86
CA ARG A 3 25.42 -9.27 -28.51
C ARG A 3 26.18 -8.27 -27.64
N ALA A 4 26.34 -8.53 -26.33
CA ALA A 4 27.05 -7.64 -25.40
C ALA A 4 28.59 -7.82 -25.41
N ASN A 5 29.12 -8.96 -25.85
CA ASN A 5 30.56 -9.25 -25.75
C ASN A 5 31.44 -8.70 -26.88
N ARG A 6 30.87 -8.06 -27.91
CA ARG A 6 31.67 -7.48 -29.02
C ARG A 6 31.98 -5.99 -28.87
N LEU A 7 31.27 -5.25 -28.01
CA LEU A 7 31.60 -3.84 -27.72
C LEU A 7 32.75 -3.69 -26.71
N SER A 8 32.88 -4.62 -25.75
CA SER A 8 33.91 -4.51 -24.70
C SER A 8 35.33 -4.77 -25.22
N LEU A 9 35.51 -5.52 -26.31
CA LEU A 9 36.83 -5.80 -26.86
C LEU A 9 37.41 -4.64 -27.69
N VAL A 10 36.55 -3.81 -28.30
CA VAL A 10 36.98 -2.64 -29.09
C VAL A 10 37.36 -1.46 -28.20
N LEU A 11 36.72 -1.33 -27.02
CA LEU A 11 37.04 -0.28 -26.05
C LEU A 11 38.38 -0.51 -25.33
N ILE A 12 38.74 -1.78 -25.08
CA ILE A 12 40.01 -2.15 -24.42
C ILE A 12 41.21 -1.92 -25.36
N VAL A 13 41.05 -2.10 -26.67
CA VAL A 13 42.14 -1.85 -27.64
C VAL A 13 42.41 -0.35 -27.84
N LEU A 14 41.40 0.53 -27.68
CA LEU A 14 41.63 1.98 -27.73
C LEU A 14 42.32 2.53 -26.48
N LEU A 15 42.04 1.98 -25.30
CA LEU A 15 42.65 2.42 -24.03
C LEU A 15 44.14 2.07 -23.94
N VAL A 16 44.58 0.97 -24.57
CA VAL A 16 46.00 0.57 -24.58
C VAL A 16 46.83 1.43 -25.54
N ILE A 17 46.25 1.98 -26.62
CA ILE A 17 46.99 2.84 -27.56
C ILE A 17 47.25 4.24 -26.98
N CYS A 18 46.37 4.76 -26.12
CA CYS A 18 46.58 6.06 -25.46
C CYS A 18 47.69 6.05 -24.40
N GLN A 19 48.01 4.89 -23.79
CA GLN A 19 49.09 4.80 -22.80
C GLN A 19 50.49 4.67 -23.41
N VAL A 20 50.62 4.27 -24.68
CA VAL A 20 51.93 4.01 -25.32
C VAL A 20 52.52 5.24 -26.01
N TYR A 21 51.73 6.27 -26.33
CA TYR A 21 52.18 7.42 -27.13
C TYR A 21 52.35 8.76 -26.40
N GLY A 22 52.25 8.82 -25.08
CA GLY A 22 52.73 9.98 -24.32
C GLY A 22 52.16 11.35 -24.76
N LEU A 23 50.91 11.39 -25.23
CA LEU A 23 50.18 12.64 -25.46
C LEU A 23 49.38 13.01 -24.20
N GLY A 24 50.09 13.09 -23.08
CA GLY A 24 49.60 13.63 -21.81
C GLY A 24 50.05 15.09 -21.69
N GLY A 25 49.25 16.01 -22.22
CA GLY A 25 49.50 17.44 -22.09
C GLY A 25 48.38 18.24 -22.74
N ASP A 26 47.65 19.01 -21.93
CA ASP A 26 46.70 20.06 -22.33
C ASP A 26 45.41 19.66 -23.08
N MET A 27 44.59 18.79 -22.48
CA MET A 27 43.13 18.78 -22.72
C MET A 27 42.30 19.03 -21.45
N ALA A 28 42.85 19.74 -20.47
CA ALA A 28 42.09 20.37 -19.39
C ALA A 28 41.78 21.85 -19.72
N LYS A 29 41.29 22.13 -20.93
CA LYS A 29 40.48 23.34 -21.14
C LYS A 29 39.08 23.03 -20.66
N ALA A 30 38.60 23.84 -19.73
CA ALA A 30 37.24 23.80 -19.18
C ALA A 30 36.18 23.68 -20.29
N SER A 31 35.75 22.45 -20.57
CA SER A 31 34.43 22.20 -21.13
C SER A 31 33.46 22.47 -19.98
N ALA A 32 32.86 23.67 -19.96
CA ALA A 32 31.78 23.99 -19.03
C ALA A 32 30.77 22.83 -19.04
N ALA A 33 30.62 22.11 -17.92
CA ALA A 33 29.75 20.95 -17.84
C ALA A 33 28.38 21.32 -18.40
N THR A 34 28.00 20.68 -19.50
CA THR A 34 26.79 21.02 -20.23
C THR A 34 25.59 20.65 -19.37
N VAL A 35 24.74 21.62 -19.04
CA VAL A 35 23.47 21.38 -18.33
C VAL A 35 22.64 20.40 -19.15
N LEU A 36 22.20 19.30 -18.54
CA LEU A 36 21.46 18.24 -19.24
C LEU A 36 19.96 18.57 -19.32
N PRO A 37 19.26 18.12 -20.38
CA PRO A 37 17.83 18.36 -20.53
C PRO A 37 17.00 17.59 -19.48
N PRO A 38 15.84 18.13 -19.05
CA PRO A 38 14.87 17.38 -18.24
C PRO A 38 14.38 16.12 -18.97
N GLN A 39 14.02 15.10 -18.19
CA GLN A 39 13.58 13.80 -18.71
C GLN A 39 12.06 13.68 -18.68
N ASN A 40 11.51 12.77 -19.48
CA ASN A 40 10.11 12.33 -19.41
C ASN A 40 9.04 13.44 -19.33
N LEU A 41 9.26 14.57 -20.02
CA LEU A 41 8.23 15.61 -20.16
C LEU A 41 6.94 14.97 -20.69
N ARG A 42 5.83 15.19 -19.99
CA ARG A 42 4.51 14.62 -20.33
C ARG A 42 3.36 15.45 -19.79
N VAL A 43 2.16 15.15 -20.28
CA VAL A 43 0.89 15.58 -19.70
C VAL A 43 0.38 14.43 -18.84
N PRO A 44 0.18 14.62 -17.52
CA PRO A 44 -0.43 13.59 -16.67
C PRO A 44 -1.83 13.20 -17.14
N ALA A 45 -2.33 12.05 -16.68
CA ALA A 45 -3.62 11.52 -17.11
C ALA A 45 -4.74 12.55 -16.91
N LEU A 46 -5.40 12.94 -18.00
CA LEU A 46 -6.51 13.92 -18.04
C LEU A 46 -6.20 15.30 -17.43
N ALA A 47 -4.93 15.65 -17.27
CA ALA A 47 -4.51 16.94 -16.73
C ALA A 47 -4.53 18.05 -17.80
N TYR A 48 -5.63 18.14 -18.53
CA TYR A 48 -5.90 19.13 -19.55
C TYR A 48 -7.42 19.28 -19.74
N ASP A 49 -7.83 20.42 -20.26
CA ASP A 49 -9.22 20.72 -20.61
C ASP A 49 -9.29 21.66 -21.82
N GLU A 50 -10.40 22.38 -21.99
CA GLU A 50 -10.59 23.26 -23.14
C GLU A 50 -9.78 24.57 -23.05
N LYS A 51 -9.19 24.88 -21.89
CA LYS A 51 -8.46 26.14 -21.64
C LYS A 51 -7.07 25.95 -21.04
N SER A 52 -6.72 24.73 -20.62
CA SER A 52 -5.48 24.48 -19.90
C SER A 52 -4.85 23.13 -20.22
N ILE A 53 -3.52 23.07 -20.09
CA ILE A 53 -2.72 21.85 -20.18
C ILE A 53 -1.68 21.90 -19.06
N VAL A 54 -1.64 20.84 -18.25
CA VAL A 54 -0.62 20.67 -17.21
C VAL A 54 0.52 19.81 -17.76
N LEU A 55 1.74 20.23 -17.50
CA LEU A 55 2.98 19.55 -17.86
C LEU A 55 3.73 19.15 -16.59
N VAL A 56 4.36 17.98 -16.65
CA VAL A 56 5.29 17.49 -15.62
C VAL A 56 6.52 16.88 -16.27
N TRP A 57 7.66 16.86 -15.58
CA TRP A 57 8.91 16.30 -16.08
C TRP A 57 9.79 15.77 -14.95
N GLU A 58 10.64 14.81 -15.26
CA GLU A 58 11.65 14.32 -14.34
C GLU A 58 12.92 15.16 -14.42
N LYS A 59 13.71 15.13 -13.35
CA LYS A 59 15.02 15.77 -13.29
C LYS A 59 15.96 15.25 -14.39
N PRO A 60 16.91 16.08 -14.87
CA PRO A 60 18.03 15.60 -15.66
C PRO A 60 18.86 14.56 -14.88
N GLU A 61 19.62 13.72 -15.58
CA GLU A 61 20.47 12.67 -14.96
C GLU A 61 21.47 13.25 -13.95
N ASN A 62 22.03 14.44 -14.22
CA ASN A 62 22.77 15.23 -13.25
C ASN A 62 22.05 16.54 -12.98
N TYR A 63 21.48 16.65 -11.77
CA TYR A 63 20.65 17.78 -11.37
C TYR A 63 21.21 18.59 -10.19
N SER A 64 22.43 18.29 -9.74
CA SER A 64 23.03 18.88 -8.54
C SER A 64 23.13 20.41 -8.54
N ASN A 65 23.26 21.01 -9.73
CA ASN A 65 23.35 22.47 -9.92
C ASN A 65 22.06 23.11 -10.45
N ILE A 66 20.98 22.34 -10.62
CA ILE A 66 19.72 22.83 -11.20
C ILE A 66 18.91 23.54 -10.12
N VAL A 67 18.38 24.72 -10.44
CA VAL A 67 17.62 25.56 -9.50
C VAL A 67 16.22 25.90 -10.01
N ASN A 68 15.96 25.78 -11.32
CA ASN A 68 14.66 26.06 -11.92
C ASN A 68 14.49 25.35 -13.27
N TYR A 69 13.31 25.50 -13.87
CA TYR A 69 12.98 25.00 -15.20
C TYR A 69 12.18 26.03 -15.99
N ASN A 70 12.60 26.31 -17.21
CA ASN A 70 11.92 27.20 -18.15
C ASN A 70 11.07 26.40 -19.13
N VAL A 71 9.85 26.85 -19.36
CA VAL A 71 8.85 26.15 -20.19
C VAL A 71 8.62 26.91 -21.48
N TYR A 72 8.69 26.20 -22.60
CA TYR A 72 8.52 26.74 -23.94
C TYR A 72 7.27 26.16 -24.58
N MET A 73 6.37 27.01 -25.05
CA MET A 73 5.17 26.65 -25.80
C MET A 73 5.32 27.13 -27.25
N ASN A 74 5.20 26.22 -28.21
CA ASN A 74 5.42 26.50 -29.64
C ASN A 74 6.76 27.22 -29.90
N GLY A 75 7.80 26.80 -29.18
CA GLY A 75 9.15 27.35 -29.28
C GLY A 75 9.36 28.71 -28.60
N LYS A 76 8.35 29.28 -27.92
CA LYS A 76 8.46 30.55 -27.19
C LYS A 76 8.42 30.30 -25.68
N LEU A 77 9.30 30.97 -24.94
CA LEU A 77 9.28 30.95 -23.47
C LEU A 77 7.93 31.49 -22.97
N VAL A 78 7.25 30.73 -22.11
CA VAL A 78 5.96 31.12 -21.52
C VAL A 78 6.00 31.29 -20.01
N GLY A 79 7.09 30.87 -19.36
CA GLY A 79 7.29 31.03 -17.93
C GLY A 79 8.27 30.00 -17.38
N ASN A 80 8.40 29.98 -16.06
CA ASN A 80 9.22 29.01 -15.35
C ASN A 80 8.42 28.31 -14.23
N ALA A 81 8.91 27.17 -13.79
CA ALA A 81 8.21 26.30 -12.85
C ALA A 81 8.00 26.94 -11.46
N ASN A 82 8.99 27.69 -10.97
CA ASN A 82 8.92 28.32 -9.64
C ASN A 82 7.91 29.47 -9.56
N GLU A 83 7.87 30.36 -10.55
CA GLU A 83 7.05 31.57 -10.54
C GLU A 83 5.61 31.35 -11.02
N SER A 84 5.39 30.30 -11.82
CA SER A 84 4.07 30.03 -12.43
C SER A 84 3.20 29.08 -11.61
N ASN A 85 3.70 28.59 -10.47
CA ASN A 85 2.95 27.72 -9.57
C ASN A 85 2.32 28.53 -8.44
N HIS A 86 0.99 28.57 -8.40
CA HIS A 86 0.22 29.32 -7.40
C HIS A 86 -0.59 28.40 -6.48
N SER A 87 -0.21 27.12 -6.38
CA SER A 87 -0.87 26.18 -5.48
C SER A 87 -0.67 26.56 -4.01
N LEU A 88 -1.59 26.09 -3.15
CA LEU A 88 -1.44 26.25 -1.70
C LEU A 88 -0.19 25.52 -1.19
N ALA A 89 0.15 24.36 -1.75
CA ALA A 89 1.39 23.66 -1.44
C ALA A 89 2.61 24.54 -1.73
N LYS A 90 2.70 25.15 -2.92
CA LYS A 90 3.80 26.06 -3.27
C LYS A 90 3.91 27.25 -2.32
N THR A 91 2.77 27.85 -1.96
CA THR A 91 2.75 28.97 -0.99
C THR A 91 3.34 28.56 0.36
N ASN A 92 2.98 27.37 0.86
CA ASN A 92 3.50 26.84 2.12
C ASN A 92 4.98 26.43 2.03
N ILE A 93 5.40 25.86 0.90
CA ILE A 93 6.81 25.57 0.59
C ILE A 93 7.65 26.86 0.62
N ASP A 94 7.17 27.94 -0.02
CA ASP A 94 7.88 29.22 -0.01
C ASP A 94 7.93 29.85 1.38
N ASN A 95 6.86 29.72 2.17
CA ASN A 95 6.83 30.14 3.58
C ASN A 95 7.87 29.36 4.40
N PHE A 96 7.92 28.03 4.22
CA PHE A 96 8.89 27.18 4.89
C PHE A 96 10.33 27.65 4.62
N TYR A 97 10.70 27.93 3.37
CA TYR A 97 12.07 28.38 3.07
C TYR A 97 12.36 29.85 3.37
N ARG A 98 11.33 30.69 3.53
CA ARG A 98 11.50 32.07 4.01
C ARG A 98 11.88 32.15 5.47
N ASP A 99 11.47 31.18 6.28
CA ASP A 99 11.93 31.06 7.65
C ASP A 99 13.44 30.76 7.66
N ALA A 100 14.22 31.70 8.21
CA ALA A 100 15.67 31.61 8.28
C ALA A 100 16.17 30.39 9.07
N SER A 101 15.36 29.85 9.98
CA SER A 101 15.68 28.61 10.70
C SER A 101 15.75 27.39 9.76
N ASN A 102 15.13 27.46 8.57
CA ASN A 102 15.14 26.42 7.54
C ASN A 102 16.21 26.64 6.47
N SER A 103 17.21 27.48 6.74
CA SER A 103 18.32 27.77 5.81
C SER A 103 19.15 26.53 5.46
N ALA A 104 19.30 25.59 6.41
CA ALA A 104 20.01 24.33 6.22
C ALA A 104 19.15 23.23 5.56
N ALA A 105 17.84 23.44 5.42
CA ALA A 105 16.94 22.44 4.85
C ALA A 105 17.26 22.17 3.37
N GLN A 106 17.08 20.92 2.94
CA GLN A 106 17.21 20.50 1.56
C GLN A 106 16.37 21.41 0.67
N LYS A 107 16.98 21.99 -0.36
CA LYS A 107 16.26 22.81 -1.34
C LYS A 107 15.64 21.90 -2.40
N ILE A 108 14.36 22.09 -2.63
CA ILE A 108 13.62 21.37 -3.67
C ILE A 108 13.54 22.19 -4.97
N THR A 109 13.16 21.52 -6.05
CA THR A 109 12.91 22.11 -7.37
C THR A 109 11.50 21.78 -7.84
N MET A 110 10.88 22.67 -8.62
CA MET A 110 9.51 22.46 -9.11
C MET A 110 9.48 21.69 -10.45
N HIS A 111 8.70 20.60 -10.50
CA HIS A 111 8.56 19.74 -11.69
C HIS A 111 7.26 19.86 -12.48
N ASN A 112 6.50 20.96 -12.33
CA ASN A 112 5.24 21.14 -13.06
C ASN A 112 5.06 22.55 -13.60
N TYR A 113 4.21 22.66 -14.62
CA TYR A 113 3.73 23.94 -15.16
C TYR A 113 2.31 23.78 -15.71
N THR A 114 1.43 24.74 -15.41
CA THR A 114 0.07 24.77 -15.96
C THR A 114 -0.03 25.89 -17.00
N ALA A 115 -0.08 25.50 -18.28
CA ALA A 115 -0.39 26.43 -19.35
C ALA A 115 -1.90 26.74 -19.32
N THR A 116 -2.27 28.01 -19.14
CA THR A 116 -3.66 28.48 -19.06
C THR A 116 -3.99 29.39 -20.24
N ASN A 117 -5.24 29.86 -20.31
CA ASN A 117 -5.71 30.77 -21.35
C ASN A 117 -5.52 30.23 -22.79
N LEU A 118 -5.57 28.90 -22.92
CA LEU A 118 -5.47 28.21 -24.20
C LEU A 118 -6.81 28.23 -24.93
N LYS A 119 -6.75 28.02 -26.25
CA LYS A 119 -7.94 27.89 -27.10
C LYS A 119 -8.42 26.45 -27.08
N ALA A 120 -9.74 26.23 -27.05
CA ALA A 120 -10.33 24.91 -27.16
C ALA A 120 -9.98 24.23 -28.49
N ASN A 121 -9.94 22.89 -28.48
CA ASN A 121 -9.65 22.05 -29.65
C ASN A 121 -8.40 22.50 -30.45
N THR A 122 -7.36 22.95 -29.74
CA THR A 122 -6.15 23.53 -30.34
C THR A 122 -4.93 22.73 -29.89
N VAL A 123 -4.05 22.46 -30.85
CA VAL A 123 -2.82 21.71 -30.59
C VAL A 123 -1.69 22.65 -30.19
N TYR A 124 -1.01 22.32 -29.10
CA TYR A 124 0.18 23.01 -28.62
C TYR A 124 1.36 22.05 -28.58
N THR A 125 2.57 22.60 -28.72
CA THR A 125 3.83 21.88 -28.54
C THR A 125 4.60 22.45 -27.36
N PHE A 126 5.20 21.59 -26.55
CA PHE A 126 5.91 21.97 -25.33
C PHE A 126 7.30 21.35 -25.27
N THR A 127 8.27 22.13 -24.79
CA THR A 127 9.59 21.67 -24.33
C THR A 127 9.92 22.35 -23.01
N VAL A 128 10.79 21.74 -22.21
CA VAL A 128 11.28 22.28 -20.94
C VAL A 128 12.79 22.26 -20.93
N ARG A 129 13.41 23.28 -20.36
CA ARG A 129 14.86 23.39 -20.16
C ARG A 129 15.16 23.55 -18.68
N ALA A 130 16.16 22.82 -18.21
CA ALA A 130 16.68 22.98 -16.86
C ALA A 130 17.54 24.24 -16.80
N VAL A 131 17.47 24.97 -15.68
CA VAL A 131 18.23 26.19 -15.44
C VAL A 131 19.17 25.94 -14.27
N ASP A 132 20.48 26.11 -14.50
CA ASP A 132 21.47 25.98 -13.44
C ASP A 132 21.57 27.24 -12.57
N LYS A 133 22.33 27.15 -11.48
CA LYS A 133 22.58 28.25 -10.53
C LYS A 133 23.20 29.52 -11.16
N ASP A 134 23.85 29.40 -12.31
CA ASP A 134 24.47 30.52 -13.03
C ASP A 134 23.52 31.10 -14.09
N GLY A 135 22.28 30.58 -14.17
CA GLY A 135 21.22 31.03 -15.08
C GLY A 135 21.32 30.42 -16.49
N LYS A 136 22.19 29.42 -16.70
CA LYS A 136 22.36 28.78 -18.00
C LYS A 136 21.32 27.68 -18.21
N GLU A 137 20.70 27.69 -19.39
CA GLU A 137 19.75 26.66 -19.79
C GLU A 137 20.43 25.42 -20.38
N SER A 138 19.81 24.26 -20.17
CA SER A 138 20.07 23.05 -20.94
C SER A 138 19.42 23.08 -22.34
N PRO A 139 19.75 22.12 -23.22
CA PRO A 139 18.96 21.87 -24.43
C PRO A 139 17.48 21.56 -24.12
N ASP A 140 16.62 21.65 -25.14
CA ASP A 140 15.22 21.23 -25.03
C ASP A 140 15.12 19.77 -24.54
N SER A 141 14.19 19.51 -23.62
CA SER A 141 13.67 18.17 -23.36
C SER A 141 13.02 17.57 -24.61
N ILE A 142 12.56 16.31 -24.50
CA ILE A 142 11.67 15.74 -25.52
C ILE A 142 10.46 16.66 -25.73
N ARG A 143 10.04 16.81 -27.00
CA ARG A 143 8.88 17.63 -27.35
C ARG A 143 7.59 16.87 -27.11
N VAL A 144 6.67 17.46 -26.35
CA VAL A 144 5.30 16.97 -26.16
C VAL A 144 4.35 17.74 -27.06
N LYS A 145 3.42 17.03 -27.69
CA LYS A 145 2.32 17.61 -28.47
C LYS A 145 1.01 17.23 -27.79
N GLN A 146 0.22 18.21 -27.38
CA GLN A 146 -1.05 18.01 -26.68
C GLN A 146 -2.13 18.90 -27.26
N SER A 147 -3.33 18.35 -27.41
CA SER A 147 -4.53 19.12 -27.76
C SER A 147 -5.32 19.46 -26.50
N THR A 148 -5.81 20.68 -26.39
CA THR A 148 -6.92 21.00 -25.49
C THR A 148 -8.18 20.26 -25.92
N THR A 149 -9.12 20.02 -25.00
CA THR A 149 -10.40 19.40 -25.34
C THR A 149 -11.30 20.37 -26.11
N ALA A 150 -12.35 19.85 -26.73
CA ALA A 150 -13.47 20.69 -27.15
C ALA A 150 -14.16 21.31 -25.92
N ILE A 151 -14.93 22.38 -26.14
CA ILE A 151 -15.76 22.98 -25.09
C ILE A 151 -16.78 21.92 -24.61
N PRO A 152 -16.78 21.55 -23.33
CA PRO A 152 -17.68 20.51 -22.83
C PRO A 152 -19.13 21.03 -22.79
N LYS A 153 -20.09 20.14 -23.04
CA LYS A 153 -21.49 20.41 -22.71
C LYS A 153 -21.63 20.42 -21.18
N ILE A 154 -22.24 21.49 -20.65
CA ILE A 154 -22.48 21.66 -19.22
C ILE A 154 -23.84 21.05 -18.85
N PHE A 155 -23.85 20.33 -17.73
CA PHE A 155 -25.02 19.75 -17.08
C PHE A 155 -25.08 20.33 -15.65
N ASN A 156 -25.76 21.45 -15.48
CA ASN A 156 -25.85 22.13 -14.19
C ASN A 156 -26.91 21.45 -13.33
N ILE A 157 -26.57 21.03 -12.11
CA ILE A 157 -27.49 20.26 -11.25
C ILE A 157 -28.79 21.00 -10.91
N VAL A 158 -28.80 22.34 -10.94
CA VAL A 158 -30.02 23.13 -10.67
C VAL A 158 -31.06 22.99 -11.79
N ASP A 159 -30.62 22.70 -13.02
CA ASP A 159 -31.52 22.41 -14.15
C ASP A 159 -32.23 21.06 -13.98
N TYR A 160 -31.75 20.23 -13.04
CA TYR A 160 -32.31 18.93 -12.65
C TYR A 160 -33.04 18.99 -11.30
N GLY A 161 -33.26 20.19 -10.76
CA GLY A 161 -34.04 20.43 -9.55
C GLY A 161 -33.23 20.45 -8.25
N ALA A 162 -31.90 20.57 -8.31
CA ALA A 162 -31.09 20.72 -7.10
C ALA A 162 -31.29 22.10 -6.46
N VAL A 163 -31.33 22.15 -5.12
CA VAL A 163 -31.50 23.34 -4.29
C VAL A 163 -30.29 23.48 -3.35
N GLY A 164 -29.59 24.60 -3.46
CA GLY A 164 -28.33 24.89 -2.74
C GLY A 164 -28.51 25.51 -1.35
N ASP A 165 -29.50 25.05 -0.59
CA ASP A 165 -29.90 25.60 0.72
C ASP A 165 -29.23 24.94 1.94
N GLY A 166 -28.40 23.90 1.72
CA GLY A 166 -27.75 23.11 2.77
C GLY A 166 -28.66 22.15 3.53
N VAL A 167 -29.93 22.02 3.15
CA VAL A 167 -30.94 21.22 3.85
C VAL A 167 -31.61 20.20 2.93
N THR A 168 -32.00 20.62 1.73
CA THR A 168 -32.66 19.76 0.74
C THR A 168 -31.72 18.62 0.31
N SER A 169 -32.21 17.38 0.31
CA SER A 169 -31.47 16.25 -0.25
C SER A 169 -31.48 16.33 -1.78
N ASN A 170 -30.29 16.52 -2.35
CA ASN A 170 -30.07 16.72 -3.78
C ASN A 170 -29.67 15.43 -4.53
N THR A 171 -29.65 14.28 -3.85
CA THR A 171 -29.14 13.00 -4.37
C THR A 171 -29.75 12.64 -5.72
N LYS A 172 -31.08 12.74 -5.85
CA LYS A 172 -31.79 12.45 -7.10
C LYS A 172 -31.49 13.46 -8.22
N ALA A 173 -31.44 14.75 -7.90
CA ALA A 173 -31.18 15.81 -8.87
C ALA A 173 -29.74 15.73 -9.41
N ILE A 174 -28.76 15.50 -8.53
CA ILE A 174 -27.35 15.33 -8.90
C ILE A 174 -27.18 14.05 -9.73
N GLN A 175 -27.77 12.92 -9.31
CA GLN A 175 -27.70 11.68 -10.10
C GLN A 175 -28.35 11.85 -11.47
N ALA A 176 -29.48 12.55 -11.59
CA ALA A 176 -30.11 12.82 -12.88
C ALA A 176 -29.21 13.64 -13.83
N ALA A 177 -28.47 14.63 -13.30
CA ALA A 177 -27.48 15.38 -14.08
C ALA A 177 -26.32 14.49 -14.56
N ILE A 178 -25.82 13.61 -13.69
CA ILE A 178 -24.78 12.61 -14.03
C ILE A 178 -25.28 11.65 -15.11
N ASP A 179 -26.48 11.11 -14.95
CA ASP A 179 -27.09 10.18 -15.89
C ASP A 179 -27.30 10.83 -17.26
N ALA A 180 -27.70 12.10 -17.29
CA ALA A 180 -27.87 12.88 -18.52
C ALA A 180 -26.54 13.29 -19.17
N CYS A 181 -25.45 13.34 -18.42
CA CYS A 181 -24.14 13.79 -18.92
C CYS A 181 -23.70 12.96 -20.12
N THR A 182 -23.40 13.63 -21.24
CA THR A 182 -22.87 12.99 -22.45
C THR A 182 -21.35 12.77 -22.31
N PRO A 183 -20.74 11.82 -23.06
CA PRO A 183 -19.29 11.66 -23.08
C PRO A 183 -18.55 12.96 -23.39
N GLY A 184 -17.51 13.27 -22.62
CA GLY A 184 -16.78 14.55 -22.64
C GLY A 184 -17.53 15.72 -21.99
N GLY A 185 -18.71 15.49 -21.43
CA GLY A 185 -19.51 16.49 -20.73
C GLY A 185 -19.00 16.81 -19.33
N LYS A 186 -19.55 17.88 -18.76
CA LYS A 186 -19.22 18.39 -17.44
C LYS A 186 -20.48 18.57 -16.62
N VAL A 187 -20.58 17.85 -15.50
CA VAL A 187 -21.60 18.10 -14.46
C VAL A 187 -21.07 19.19 -13.54
N LEU A 188 -21.84 20.25 -13.37
CA LEU A 188 -21.45 21.42 -12.58
C LEU A 188 -22.28 21.47 -11.29
N ILE A 189 -21.59 21.54 -10.15
CA ILE A 189 -22.13 21.98 -8.86
C ILE A 189 -21.87 23.49 -8.77
N PRO A 190 -22.88 24.36 -8.96
CA PRO A 190 -22.67 25.81 -8.91
C PRO A 190 -22.54 26.29 -7.45
N ALA A 191 -22.30 27.59 -7.26
CA ALA A 191 -22.26 28.19 -5.92
C ALA A 191 -23.52 27.88 -5.09
N GLY A 192 -23.33 27.61 -3.79
CA GLY A 192 -24.38 27.14 -2.87
C GLY A 192 -23.98 25.88 -2.11
N ILE A 193 -24.80 25.47 -1.12
CA ILE A 193 -24.54 24.28 -0.31
C ILE A 193 -25.54 23.18 -0.71
N PHE A 194 -25.04 22.11 -1.33
CA PHE A 194 -25.87 21.03 -1.84
C PHE A 194 -25.70 19.78 -0.97
N LYS A 195 -26.65 19.53 -0.07
CA LYS A 195 -26.67 18.32 0.75
C LYS A 195 -27.04 17.10 -0.11
N THR A 196 -26.31 16.00 -0.01
CA THR A 196 -26.55 14.77 -0.80
C THR A 196 -26.06 13.52 -0.07
N GLY A 197 -26.68 12.38 -0.36
CA GLY A 197 -26.13 11.05 -0.08
C GLY A 197 -25.24 10.54 -1.20
N ALA A 198 -25.08 9.22 -1.28
CA ALA A 198 -24.18 8.58 -2.24
C ALA A 198 -24.60 8.83 -3.70
N ILE A 199 -23.67 9.39 -4.49
CA ILE A 199 -23.81 9.59 -5.94
C ILE A 199 -22.85 8.69 -6.72
N TRP A 200 -23.21 8.37 -7.97
CA TRP A 200 -22.52 7.41 -8.82
C TRP A 200 -22.09 8.05 -10.14
N LEU A 201 -20.79 8.28 -10.28
CA LEU A 201 -20.17 8.75 -11.51
C LEU A 201 -20.08 7.61 -12.54
N LYS A 202 -20.00 8.01 -13.81
CA LYS A 202 -19.78 7.12 -14.96
C LYS A 202 -18.56 7.56 -15.76
N GLY A 203 -18.16 6.78 -16.76
CA GLY A 203 -17.00 7.10 -17.60
C GLY A 203 -17.20 8.33 -18.49
N ASP A 204 -16.09 8.88 -18.97
CA ASP A 204 -16.00 9.98 -19.93
C ASP A 204 -16.72 11.27 -19.48
N MET A 205 -16.48 11.70 -18.24
CA MET A 205 -17.10 12.92 -17.70
C MET A 205 -16.17 13.71 -16.77
N THR A 206 -16.50 15.00 -16.61
CA THR A 206 -15.97 15.85 -15.55
C THR A 206 -17.06 16.17 -14.53
N PHE A 207 -16.78 16.00 -13.25
CA PHE A 207 -17.61 16.45 -12.13
C PHE A 207 -16.91 17.67 -11.49
N GLU A 208 -17.47 18.85 -11.67
CA GLU A 208 -16.87 20.12 -11.23
C GLU A 208 -17.59 20.68 -10.01
N ILE A 209 -16.85 20.81 -8.92
CA ILE A 209 -17.24 21.52 -7.69
C ILE A 209 -16.92 22.99 -7.89
N GLY A 210 -17.90 23.76 -8.36
CA GLY A 210 -17.73 25.15 -8.73
C GLY A 210 -17.23 26.00 -7.57
N LYS A 211 -16.64 27.15 -7.90
CA LYS A 211 -16.24 28.13 -6.89
C LYS A 211 -17.43 28.53 -6.00
N ASP A 212 -17.17 28.72 -4.72
CA ASP A 212 -18.17 29.06 -3.69
C ASP A 212 -19.30 28.02 -3.54
N SER A 213 -19.07 26.79 -4.00
CA SER A 213 -19.95 25.64 -3.78
C SER A 213 -19.45 24.73 -2.67
N THR A 214 -20.39 24.11 -1.96
CA THR A 214 -20.11 23.01 -1.04
C THR A 214 -21.01 21.83 -1.39
N LEU A 215 -20.39 20.69 -1.75
CA LEU A 215 -21.07 19.40 -1.79
C LEU A 215 -21.02 18.81 -0.38
N LEU A 216 -22.15 18.79 0.32
CA LEU A 216 -22.24 18.40 1.72
C LEU A 216 -22.84 16.99 1.85
N ALA A 217 -22.14 16.08 2.52
CA ALA A 217 -22.67 14.78 2.85
C ALA A 217 -23.88 14.90 3.78
N THR A 218 -24.98 14.22 3.47
CA THR A 218 -26.08 14.07 4.42
C THR A 218 -25.64 13.17 5.57
N GLU A 219 -26.06 13.50 6.77
CA GLU A 219 -26.01 12.68 7.97
C GLU A 219 -26.96 11.47 7.91
N ASN A 220 -27.89 11.41 6.94
CA ASN A 220 -28.82 10.31 6.79
C ASN A 220 -28.13 9.06 6.22
N ALA A 221 -27.80 8.10 7.08
CA ALA A 221 -27.16 6.84 6.70
C ALA A 221 -28.03 5.97 5.75
N ASP A 222 -29.31 6.28 5.56
CA ASP A 222 -30.18 5.64 4.56
C ASP A 222 -29.87 5.99 3.12
N GLU A 223 -29.18 7.12 2.89
CA GLU A 223 -28.75 7.50 1.55
C GLU A 223 -27.37 6.96 1.16
N TYR A 224 -26.79 6.08 2.00
CA TYR A 224 -25.54 5.38 1.73
C TYR A 224 -25.81 3.88 1.68
N PRO A 225 -25.69 3.25 0.50
CA PRO A 225 -25.86 1.81 0.39
C PRO A 225 -24.79 1.04 1.17
N TYR A 226 -25.12 -0.17 1.64
CA TYR A 226 -24.27 -1.00 2.49
C TYR A 226 -24.05 -2.37 1.85
N HIS A 227 -23.04 -2.51 0.99
CA HIS A 227 -22.58 -3.80 0.39
C HIS A 227 -21.17 -3.63 -0.24
N TYR A 228 -20.38 -2.66 0.21
CA TYR A 228 -19.03 -2.45 -0.33
C TYR A 228 -18.04 -3.42 0.32
N LEU A 229 -17.27 -4.13 -0.50
CA LEU A 229 -16.18 -5.00 -0.05
C LEU A 229 -14.85 -4.31 -0.33
N LEU A 230 -13.92 -4.27 0.62
CA LEU A 230 -12.63 -3.58 0.44
C LEU A 230 -11.70 -4.31 -0.55
N TYR A 231 -11.59 -5.63 -0.42
CA TYR A 231 -10.87 -6.50 -1.35
C TYR A 231 -11.82 -7.49 -2.01
N ASP A 232 -11.37 -8.10 -3.10
CA ASP A 232 -12.19 -9.07 -3.83
C ASP A 232 -12.50 -10.33 -3.00
N TYR A 233 -11.66 -10.65 -2.01
CA TYR A 233 -11.88 -11.73 -1.05
C TYR A 233 -12.41 -11.23 0.31
N SER A 234 -12.74 -9.95 0.47
CA SER A 234 -13.35 -9.45 1.70
C SER A 234 -14.74 -10.07 1.90
N THR A 235 -15.09 -10.32 3.16
CA THR A 235 -16.43 -10.76 3.55
C THR A 235 -17.12 -9.76 4.49
N ASP A 236 -16.43 -8.67 4.85
CA ASP A 236 -16.94 -7.58 5.65
C ASP A 236 -17.50 -6.46 4.75
N GLU A 237 -18.81 -6.36 4.67
CA GLU A 237 -19.48 -5.28 3.94
C GLU A 237 -19.34 -3.95 4.68
N ARG A 238 -19.27 -2.85 3.91
CA ARG A 238 -19.19 -1.47 4.40
C ARG A 238 -20.16 -0.57 3.64
N PHE A 239 -20.32 0.65 4.14
CA PHE A 239 -21.03 1.70 3.41
C PHE A 239 -20.23 2.17 2.19
N TYR A 240 -20.93 2.45 1.11
CA TYR A 240 -20.38 3.20 -0.02
C TYR A 240 -20.13 4.66 0.36
N SER A 241 -19.29 5.33 -0.43
CA SER A 241 -18.84 6.70 -0.16
C SER A 241 -19.88 7.75 -0.56
N LEU A 242 -19.60 9.02 -0.27
CA LEU A 242 -20.36 10.16 -0.81
C LEU A 242 -20.30 10.18 -2.35
N ILE A 243 -19.10 10.06 -2.94
CA ILE A 243 -18.91 10.00 -4.40
C ILE A 243 -18.29 8.66 -4.78
N ASN A 244 -18.90 7.99 -5.76
CA ASN A 244 -18.50 6.64 -6.16
C ASN A 244 -18.33 6.53 -7.67
N ALA A 245 -17.37 5.74 -8.12
CA ALA A 245 -17.42 5.06 -9.41
C ALA A 245 -16.94 3.62 -9.18
N HIS A 246 -17.71 2.64 -9.61
CA HIS A 246 -17.49 1.27 -9.18
C HIS A 246 -17.69 0.26 -10.30
N THR A 247 -16.69 -0.60 -10.49
CA THR A 247 -16.79 -1.79 -11.34
C THR A 247 -15.82 -2.86 -10.87
N TYR A 248 -16.24 -4.12 -10.93
CA TYR A 248 -15.37 -5.30 -10.77
C TYR A 248 -14.82 -5.80 -12.11
N ASP A 249 -15.38 -5.31 -13.22
CA ASP A 249 -14.81 -5.48 -14.57
C ASP A 249 -13.77 -4.37 -14.79
N TYR A 250 -12.61 -4.51 -14.13
CA TYR A 250 -11.61 -3.45 -14.02
C TYR A 250 -11.20 -2.89 -15.39
N GLY A 251 -11.26 -1.56 -15.52
CA GLY A 251 -11.01 -0.84 -16.76
C GLY A 251 -12.24 -0.62 -17.65
N SER A 252 -13.42 -1.14 -17.28
CA SER A 252 -14.68 -0.84 -18.00
C SER A 252 -15.16 0.61 -17.82
N ILE A 253 -14.79 1.25 -16.70
CA ILE A 253 -15.00 2.69 -16.47
C ILE A 253 -13.68 3.42 -16.75
N LYS A 254 -13.75 4.50 -17.54
CA LYS A 254 -12.58 5.28 -17.92
C LYS A 254 -12.84 6.78 -17.88
N ASN A 255 -11.77 7.55 -17.78
CA ASN A 255 -11.76 9.00 -18.03
C ASN A 255 -12.69 9.79 -17.09
N ILE A 256 -12.46 9.70 -15.78
CA ILE A 256 -13.20 10.46 -14.77
C ILE A 256 -12.35 11.62 -14.28
N ARG A 257 -12.91 12.83 -14.27
CA ARG A 257 -12.29 14.02 -13.67
C ARG A 257 -13.19 14.53 -12.54
N ILE A 258 -12.62 14.79 -11.36
CA ILE A 258 -13.27 15.50 -10.25
C ILE A 258 -12.45 16.76 -9.97
N VAL A 259 -13.02 17.93 -10.24
CA VAL A 259 -12.26 19.19 -10.29
C VAL A 259 -13.02 20.35 -9.65
N GLY A 260 -12.39 21.52 -9.57
CA GLY A 260 -13.04 22.80 -9.25
C GLY A 260 -12.46 23.43 -7.99
N GLU A 261 -12.87 24.66 -7.67
CA GLU A 261 -12.34 25.44 -6.53
C GLU A 261 -13.20 25.34 -5.27
N GLY A 262 -14.35 24.66 -5.34
CA GLY A 262 -15.25 24.52 -4.20
C GLY A 262 -14.85 23.41 -3.21
N THR A 263 -15.76 23.13 -2.29
CA THR A 263 -15.55 22.25 -1.15
C THR A 263 -16.37 20.97 -1.25
N ILE A 264 -15.76 19.84 -0.92
CA ILE A 264 -16.44 18.58 -0.61
C ILE A 264 -16.35 18.37 0.90
N ASP A 265 -17.49 18.40 1.57
CA ASP A 265 -17.60 18.24 3.02
C ASP A 265 -18.25 16.88 3.33
N GLY A 266 -17.48 15.99 3.97
CA GLY A 266 -17.90 14.65 4.32
C GLY A 266 -18.85 14.57 5.52
N ASN A 267 -19.11 15.69 6.20
CA ASN A 267 -20.00 15.82 7.36
C ASN A 267 -19.81 14.70 8.40
N GLY A 268 -18.56 14.30 8.62
CA GLY A 268 -18.21 13.13 9.43
C GLY A 268 -18.33 13.38 10.91
N TRP A 269 -17.80 14.51 11.36
CA TRP A 269 -17.45 14.78 12.75
C TRP A 269 -17.77 16.23 13.13
N ILE A 270 -17.95 16.44 14.43
CA ILE A 270 -18.03 17.77 15.02
C ILE A 270 -16.63 18.43 14.96
N GLN A 271 -16.60 19.70 14.55
CA GLN A 271 -15.40 20.54 14.55
C GLN A 271 -15.11 21.08 15.96
N ASP A 272 -13.86 20.95 16.42
CA ASP A 272 -13.33 21.41 17.72
C ASP A 272 -12.66 22.81 17.64
N GLY A 273 -13.01 23.59 16.61
CA GLY A 273 -12.42 24.89 16.32
C GLY A 273 -11.36 24.84 15.21
N PHE A 274 -10.29 25.61 15.39
CA PHE A 274 -9.24 25.80 14.38
C PHE A 274 -7.86 25.57 14.99
N ASP A 275 -6.89 25.25 14.14
CA ASP A 275 -5.51 25.06 14.53
C ASP A 275 -4.93 26.33 15.18
N LYS A 276 -4.10 26.14 16.21
CA LYS A 276 -3.57 27.23 17.04
C LYS A 276 -2.52 28.07 16.32
N GLU A 277 -1.81 27.48 15.36
CA GLU A 277 -0.74 28.12 14.58
C GLU A 277 -1.27 28.64 13.25
N ASP A 278 -2.31 28.02 12.68
CA ASP A 278 -3.01 28.48 11.48
C ASP A 278 -4.54 28.40 11.63
N SER A 279 -5.16 29.53 11.98
CA SER A 279 -6.61 29.64 12.17
C SER A 279 -7.46 29.37 10.91
N SER A 280 -6.85 29.15 9.74
CA SER A 280 -7.54 28.76 8.50
C SER A 280 -7.72 27.24 8.35
N LEU A 281 -7.15 26.45 9.28
CA LEU A 281 -7.22 24.99 9.28
C LEU A 281 -8.23 24.53 10.35
N PRO A 282 -9.35 23.87 9.96
CA PRO A 282 -10.27 23.29 10.92
C PRO A 282 -9.63 22.12 11.65
N VAL A 283 -10.00 21.93 12.92
CA VAL A 283 -9.65 20.74 13.70
C VAL A 283 -10.92 19.98 14.02
N TYR A 284 -11.01 18.70 13.66
CA TYR A 284 -12.12 17.81 14.01
C TYR A 284 -11.84 17.04 15.30
N LEU A 285 -12.89 16.74 16.08
CA LEU A 285 -12.74 15.97 17.30
C LEU A 285 -12.22 14.55 17.02
N PRO A 286 -11.09 14.13 17.61
CA PRO A 286 -10.52 12.81 17.36
C PRO A 286 -11.25 11.74 18.16
N ALA A 287 -12.00 10.88 17.46
CA ALA A 287 -12.65 9.75 18.09
C ALA A 287 -11.61 8.75 18.63
N LYS A 288 -11.72 8.37 19.91
CA LYS A 288 -10.76 7.45 20.52
C LYS A 288 -11.03 6.01 20.11
N ASN A 289 -10.03 5.39 19.49
CA ASN A 289 -10.05 3.96 19.19
C ASN A 289 -10.14 3.08 20.44
N SER A 290 -9.83 3.54 21.66
CA SER A 290 -9.86 2.71 22.89
C SER A 290 -11.19 2.72 23.64
N SER A 291 -12.15 3.58 23.27
CA SER A 291 -13.44 3.71 23.97
C SER A 291 -14.45 2.63 23.56
N LYS A 292 -14.01 1.52 22.96
CA LYS A 292 -14.83 0.65 22.07
C LYS A 292 -16.10 0.06 22.68
N ASP A 293 -16.25 0.11 24.00
CA ASP A 293 -17.47 -0.30 24.71
C ASP A 293 -17.92 0.71 25.80
N ASN A 294 -17.20 1.82 26.01
CA ASN A 294 -17.58 2.84 26.99
C ASN A 294 -18.18 4.06 26.31
N VAL A 295 -19.49 3.98 26.03
CA VAL A 295 -20.28 5.07 25.42
C VAL A 295 -20.29 6.34 26.28
N LEU A 296 -19.89 6.26 27.57
CA LEU A 296 -19.77 7.43 28.44
C LEU A 296 -18.51 8.27 28.17
N ASP A 297 -17.56 7.80 27.36
CA ASP A 297 -16.41 8.60 26.94
C ASP A 297 -16.91 9.78 26.08
N PRO A 298 -16.63 11.05 26.45
CA PRO A 298 -17.06 12.20 25.66
C PRO A 298 -16.49 12.19 24.23
N ASN A 299 -15.36 11.50 24.00
CA ASN A 299 -14.73 11.36 22.68
C ASN A 299 -15.10 10.02 21.99
N HIS A 300 -16.15 9.35 22.46
CA HIS A 300 -16.71 8.19 21.78
C HIS A 300 -17.36 8.63 20.45
N ALA A 301 -17.20 7.83 19.38
CA ALA A 301 -17.69 8.21 18.05
C ALA A 301 -19.22 8.46 17.99
N LEU A 302 -20.01 7.79 18.84
CA LEU A 302 -21.45 8.02 18.98
C LEU A 302 -21.82 9.36 19.64
N ASN A 303 -20.86 10.03 20.29
CA ASN A 303 -21.05 11.31 20.97
C ASN A 303 -20.56 12.49 20.11
N ILE A 304 -19.54 12.27 19.26
CA ILE A 304 -18.88 13.35 18.49
C ILE A 304 -19.04 13.21 16.97
N GLY A 305 -19.56 12.08 16.49
CA GLY A 305 -19.82 11.83 15.07
C GLY A 305 -21.13 12.44 14.59
N ILE A 306 -21.16 12.82 13.31
CA ILE A 306 -22.36 13.25 12.58
C ILE A 306 -22.77 12.10 11.63
N LEU A 307 -22.24 12.05 10.40
CA LEU A 307 -22.43 10.89 9.52
C LEU A 307 -21.71 9.64 10.07
N ALA A 308 -20.57 9.82 10.75
CA ALA A 308 -19.88 8.72 11.41
C ALA A 308 -20.78 8.03 12.45
N LYS A 309 -21.59 8.80 13.19
CA LYS A 309 -22.51 8.27 14.20
C LYS A 309 -23.66 7.50 13.57
N THR A 310 -24.41 8.14 12.68
CA THR A 310 -25.64 7.55 12.11
C THR A 310 -25.35 6.28 11.31
N SER A 311 -24.20 6.24 10.61
CA SER A 311 -23.76 5.02 9.91
C SER A 311 -23.39 3.89 10.87
N ILE A 312 -22.69 4.17 11.98
CA ILE A 312 -22.41 3.19 13.03
C ILE A 312 -23.71 2.63 13.62
N GLU A 313 -24.65 3.49 14.02
CA GLU A 313 -25.93 3.08 14.61
C GLU A 313 -26.73 2.18 13.65
N LYS A 314 -26.79 2.56 12.37
CA LYS A 314 -27.44 1.77 11.33
C LYS A 314 -26.79 0.39 11.14
N ALA A 315 -25.46 0.33 11.03
CA ALA A 315 -24.76 -0.94 10.86
C ALA A 315 -24.92 -1.87 12.09
N MET A 316 -24.96 -1.32 13.31
CA MET A 316 -25.26 -2.10 14.52
C MET A 316 -26.67 -2.69 14.48
N ALA A 317 -27.65 -1.94 13.97
CA ALA A 317 -29.03 -2.39 13.85
C ALA A 317 -29.23 -3.49 12.78
N MET A 318 -28.50 -3.43 11.65
CA MET A 318 -28.66 -4.37 10.52
C MET A 318 -28.25 -5.81 10.86
N ASN A 319 -27.07 -5.99 11.48
CA ASN A 319 -26.45 -7.31 11.62
C ASN A 319 -26.12 -7.68 13.09
N LYS A 320 -26.70 -6.96 14.06
CA LYS A 320 -26.39 -7.12 15.52
C LYS A 320 -24.89 -7.10 15.82
N MET A 321 -24.14 -6.31 15.05
CA MET A 321 -22.69 -6.21 15.17
C MET A 321 -22.33 -5.29 16.34
N ASN A 322 -21.25 -5.59 17.05
CA ASN A 322 -20.74 -4.70 18.10
C ASN A 322 -20.02 -3.48 17.52
N PHE A 323 -19.79 -2.46 18.35
CA PHE A 323 -19.16 -1.21 17.94
C PHE A 323 -17.80 -1.43 17.25
N LYS A 324 -16.95 -2.28 17.82
CA LYS A 324 -15.63 -2.61 17.22
C LYS A 324 -15.75 -3.11 15.78
N ALA A 325 -16.76 -3.94 15.49
CA ALA A 325 -16.95 -4.49 14.15
C ALA A 325 -17.46 -3.43 13.15
N VAL A 326 -18.32 -2.50 13.58
CA VAL A 326 -18.93 -1.50 12.68
C VAL A 326 -18.08 -0.25 12.49
N TYR A 327 -17.22 0.09 13.44
CA TYR A 327 -16.40 1.29 13.40
C TYR A 327 -15.60 1.51 12.10
N PRO A 328 -14.92 0.49 11.53
CA PRO A 328 -14.18 0.65 10.26
C PRO A 328 -15.07 0.64 9.01
N ARG A 329 -16.40 0.59 9.16
CA ARG A 329 -17.36 0.46 8.04
C ARG A 329 -18.06 1.76 7.66
N ARG A 330 -17.70 2.87 8.32
CA ARG A 330 -18.21 4.22 8.03
C ARG A 330 -17.99 4.59 6.55
N PRO A 331 -18.90 5.38 5.95
CA PRO A 331 -18.73 5.84 4.57
C PRO A 331 -17.49 6.73 4.45
N SER A 332 -16.70 6.50 3.40
CA SER A 332 -15.61 7.40 3.00
C SER A 332 -16.14 8.55 2.13
N MET A 333 -15.30 9.54 1.83
CA MET A 333 -15.72 10.69 1.01
C MET A 333 -15.76 10.33 -0.48
N ILE A 334 -14.69 9.80 -1.05
CA ILE A 334 -14.63 9.40 -2.46
C ILE A 334 -14.05 8.00 -2.58
N THR A 335 -14.74 7.09 -3.25
CA THR A 335 -14.21 5.77 -3.61
C THR A 335 -14.36 5.51 -5.10
N LEU A 336 -13.24 5.42 -5.81
CA LEU A 336 -13.19 4.95 -7.19
C LEU A 336 -12.61 3.54 -7.22
N ARG A 337 -13.32 2.59 -7.83
CA ARG A 337 -12.87 1.23 -8.07
C ARG A 337 -12.86 0.91 -9.56
N GLY A 338 -11.75 0.35 -10.04
CA GLY A 338 -11.66 -0.22 -11.38
C GLY A 338 -11.62 0.82 -12.51
N VAL A 339 -11.25 2.07 -12.21
CA VAL A 339 -11.27 3.17 -13.17
C VAL A 339 -9.91 3.33 -13.84
N THR A 340 -9.88 3.48 -15.17
CA THR A 340 -8.66 3.84 -15.90
C THR A 340 -8.68 5.31 -16.31
N ASN A 341 -7.60 6.03 -16.01
CA ASN A 341 -7.46 7.48 -16.16
C ASN A 341 -8.41 8.23 -15.21
N VAL A 342 -7.83 8.74 -14.13
CA VAL A 342 -8.52 9.55 -13.11
C VAL A 342 -7.76 10.85 -12.91
N TYR A 343 -8.48 11.97 -12.80
CA TYR A 343 -7.88 13.26 -12.44
C TYR A 343 -8.67 13.95 -11.33
N TYR A 344 -8.00 14.23 -10.23
CA TYR A 344 -8.48 15.07 -9.13
C TYR A 344 -7.78 16.44 -9.21
N GLY A 345 -8.54 17.54 -9.18
CA GLY A 345 -7.96 18.87 -9.42
C GLY A 345 -8.58 20.02 -8.65
N GLY A 346 -7.82 20.68 -7.77
CA GLY A 346 -8.13 22.03 -7.25
C GLY A 346 -9.13 22.14 -6.09
N PHE A 347 -9.94 21.10 -5.81
CA PHE A 347 -11.00 21.21 -4.82
C PHE A 347 -10.47 21.10 -3.39
N THR A 348 -11.25 21.59 -2.42
CA THR A 348 -10.97 21.41 -1.00
C THR A 348 -11.78 20.24 -0.44
N ALA A 349 -11.14 19.33 0.29
CA ALA A 349 -11.78 18.23 1.00
C ALA A 349 -11.74 18.46 2.51
N VAL A 350 -12.89 18.36 3.17
CA VAL A 350 -13.03 18.59 4.62
C VAL A 350 -13.91 17.52 5.28
N ASN A 351 -13.66 17.28 6.57
CA ASN A 351 -14.54 16.51 7.46
C ASN A 351 -15.02 15.12 6.96
N PRO A 352 -14.14 14.22 6.47
CA PRO A 352 -14.57 12.91 6.02
C PRO A 352 -15.08 12.07 7.20
N ALA A 353 -16.16 11.31 6.97
CA ALA A 353 -16.66 10.36 7.97
C ALA A 353 -15.77 9.12 8.13
N ASN A 354 -14.80 8.90 7.22
CA ASN A 354 -13.75 7.88 7.26
C ASN A 354 -12.59 8.36 6.37
N HIS A 355 -12.06 7.55 5.44
CA HIS A 355 -11.02 8.00 4.49
C HIS A 355 -11.52 9.06 3.49
N THR A 356 -10.60 9.89 2.97
CA THR A 356 -10.91 10.96 2.01
C THR A 356 -10.98 10.44 0.57
N LEU A 357 -9.84 10.09 -0.05
CA LEU A 357 -9.80 9.57 -1.43
C LEU A 357 -9.36 8.10 -1.44
N ILE A 358 -10.22 7.18 -1.86
CA ILE A 358 -9.88 5.77 -2.06
C ILE A 358 -9.85 5.43 -3.55
N ASN A 359 -8.73 4.89 -4.00
CA ASN A 359 -8.53 4.43 -5.37
C ASN A 359 -8.15 2.93 -5.36
N LEU A 360 -9.13 2.07 -5.65
CA LEU A 360 -8.94 0.62 -5.70
C LEU A 360 -8.89 0.11 -7.13
N ASN A 361 -7.88 -0.69 -7.48
CA ASN A 361 -7.75 -1.25 -8.83
C ASN A 361 -7.86 -0.17 -9.93
N CYS A 362 -7.41 1.05 -9.61
CA CYS A 362 -7.45 2.18 -10.53
C CYS A 362 -6.08 2.37 -11.19
N ASN A 363 -6.09 2.70 -12.47
CA ASN A 363 -4.87 2.91 -13.24
C ASN A 363 -4.79 4.34 -13.75
N ASN A 364 -3.58 4.89 -13.80
CA ASN A 364 -3.30 6.26 -14.26
C ASN A 364 -4.10 7.32 -13.48
N VAL A 365 -3.89 7.39 -12.17
CA VAL A 365 -4.52 8.36 -11.27
C VAL A 365 -3.61 9.58 -11.14
N THR A 366 -4.16 10.78 -11.34
CA THR A 366 -3.48 12.05 -11.14
C THR A 366 -4.21 12.86 -10.06
N VAL A 367 -3.47 13.40 -9.11
CA VAL A 367 -3.97 14.32 -8.07
C VAL A 367 -3.13 15.58 -8.15
N ASN A 368 -3.78 16.71 -8.46
CA ASN A 368 -3.12 17.99 -8.68
C ASN A 368 -3.81 19.11 -7.89
N GLY A 369 -3.12 19.67 -6.90
CA GLY A 369 -3.61 20.89 -6.25
C GLY A 369 -4.87 20.68 -5.40
N VAL A 370 -5.14 19.46 -4.95
CA VAL A 370 -6.21 19.20 -3.98
C VAL A 370 -5.78 19.75 -2.61
N ILE A 371 -6.72 20.31 -1.86
CA ILE A 371 -6.48 20.86 -0.53
C ILE A 371 -7.20 19.97 0.48
N MET A 372 -6.44 19.25 1.31
CA MET A 372 -7.01 18.34 2.32
C MET A 372 -6.88 18.98 3.70
N LYS A 373 -8.04 19.26 4.32
CA LYS A 373 -8.15 19.83 5.67
C LYS A 373 -9.04 18.92 6.50
N THR A 374 -8.50 17.79 6.93
CA THR A 374 -9.24 16.70 7.58
C THR A 374 -8.69 16.36 8.96
N TYR A 375 -7.68 17.07 9.46
CA TYR A 375 -7.15 16.89 10.81
C TYR A 375 -8.20 17.25 11.89
N ASP A 376 -8.44 16.50 12.97
CA ASP A 376 -7.91 15.18 13.32
C ASP A 376 -9.00 14.10 13.22
N ALA A 377 -9.73 14.08 12.10
CA ALA A 377 -10.78 13.10 11.84
C ALA A 377 -10.18 11.68 11.82
N ASN A 378 -10.61 10.81 12.74
CA ASN A 378 -10.00 9.48 12.89
C ASN A 378 -10.25 8.58 11.64
N ASN A 379 -9.16 8.01 11.10
CA ASN A 379 -9.08 7.35 9.78
C ASN A 379 -9.31 8.29 8.59
N GLY A 380 -9.15 9.60 8.80
CA GLY A 380 -9.29 10.65 7.80
C GLY A 380 -8.08 10.75 6.86
N ASP A 381 -7.61 9.62 6.34
CA ASP A 381 -6.49 9.54 5.40
C ASP A 381 -6.73 10.45 4.19
N GLY A 382 -5.66 11.04 3.65
CA GLY A 382 -5.75 11.88 2.46
C GLY A 382 -6.03 11.07 1.20
N ILE A 383 -5.09 10.19 0.83
CA ILE A 383 -5.22 9.33 -0.36
C ILE A 383 -4.83 7.90 -0.02
N GLU A 384 -5.75 6.98 -0.28
CA GLU A 384 -5.48 5.56 -0.34
C GLU A 384 -5.36 5.12 -1.81
N PHE A 385 -4.28 4.41 -2.12
CA PHE A 385 -4.05 3.79 -3.42
C PHE A 385 -3.77 2.30 -3.25
N ALA A 386 -4.63 1.44 -3.80
CA ALA A 386 -4.51 0.00 -3.64
C ALA A 386 -4.78 -0.78 -4.93
N HIS A 387 -3.94 -1.78 -5.19
CA HIS A 387 -3.93 -2.62 -6.39
C HIS A 387 -3.95 -1.84 -7.71
N GLY A 388 -3.48 -0.59 -7.67
CA GLY A 388 -3.45 0.30 -8.82
C GLY A 388 -2.06 0.37 -9.45
N ASN A 389 -2.03 0.82 -10.71
CA ASN A 389 -0.81 1.06 -11.47
C ASN A 389 -0.79 2.49 -12.04
N GLY A 390 0.20 3.28 -11.64
CA GLY A 390 0.36 4.65 -12.14
C GLY A 390 -0.40 5.66 -11.29
N LEU A 391 0.29 6.24 -10.31
CA LEU A 391 -0.19 7.36 -9.49
C LEU A 391 0.76 8.56 -9.65
N THR A 392 0.21 9.76 -9.83
CA THR A 392 0.99 11.01 -9.88
C THR A 392 0.33 12.04 -8.96
N VAL A 393 1.04 12.48 -7.92
CA VAL A 393 0.52 13.39 -6.88
C VAL A 393 1.42 14.61 -6.77
N PHE A 394 0.87 15.79 -7.04
CA PHE A 394 1.62 17.03 -6.96
C PHE A 394 0.77 18.24 -6.59
N ASN A 395 1.45 19.30 -6.14
CA ASN A 395 0.83 20.55 -5.69
C ASN A 395 -0.20 20.40 -4.56
N THR A 396 -0.29 19.22 -3.92
CA THR A 396 -1.34 18.91 -2.95
C THR A 396 -0.91 19.39 -1.57
N PHE A 397 -1.85 20.00 -0.85
CA PHE A 397 -1.68 20.38 0.55
C PHE A 397 -2.37 19.33 1.43
N PHE A 398 -1.62 18.74 2.35
CA PHE A 398 -2.13 17.74 3.29
C PHE A 398 -2.12 18.28 4.71
N ASP A 399 -3.27 18.25 5.36
CA ASP A 399 -3.44 18.39 6.80
C ASP A 399 -4.53 17.39 7.23
N THR A 400 -4.11 16.16 7.53
CA THR A 400 -5.00 14.98 7.58
C THR A 400 -5.08 14.35 8.96
N GLY A 401 -6.25 13.77 9.30
CA GLY A 401 -6.45 13.08 10.59
C GLY A 401 -5.92 11.64 10.67
N ASP A 402 -5.32 11.14 9.58
CA ASP A 402 -4.56 9.90 9.56
C ASP A 402 -3.40 10.03 8.55
N ASP A 403 -2.98 8.94 7.90
CA ASP A 403 -1.94 8.96 6.87
C ASP A 403 -2.27 9.96 5.74
N CYS A 404 -1.30 10.79 5.33
CA CYS A 404 -1.51 11.73 4.22
C CYS A 404 -1.68 10.96 2.89
N MET A 405 -0.76 10.02 2.65
CA MET A 405 -0.76 9.11 1.50
C MET A 405 -0.51 7.69 1.98
N ASN A 406 -1.47 6.79 1.76
CA ASN A 406 -1.39 5.38 2.11
C ASN A 406 -1.41 4.49 0.86
N PHE A 407 -0.45 3.57 0.78
CA PHE A 407 -0.39 2.51 -0.21
C PHE A 407 -0.75 1.17 0.43
N ALA A 408 -1.80 0.54 -0.09
CA ALA A 408 -2.26 -0.78 0.35
C ALA A 408 -2.18 -1.80 -0.79
N ALA A 409 -2.02 -3.08 -0.47
CA ALA A 409 -1.84 -4.17 -1.43
C ALA A 409 -2.39 -5.49 -0.89
N GLY A 410 -3.52 -5.44 -0.18
CA GLY A 410 -4.20 -6.64 0.35
C GLY A 410 -3.53 -7.26 1.58
N GLN A 411 -4.12 -8.34 2.09
CA GLN A 411 -3.69 -9.03 3.29
C GLN A 411 -3.67 -10.55 3.14
N GLY A 412 -2.65 -11.19 3.72
CA GLY A 412 -2.57 -12.63 3.84
C GLY A 412 -2.38 -13.36 2.51
N ALA A 413 -2.56 -14.68 2.54
CA ALA A 413 -2.33 -15.55 1.39
C ALA A 413 -3.31 -15.29 0.21
N ALA A 414 -4.49 -14.72 0.48
CA ALA A 414 -5.41 -14.30 -0.57
C ALA A 414 -4.89 -13.05 -1.28
N GLY A 415 -4.52 -12.01 -0.52
CA GLY A 415 -3.93 -10.78 -1.08
C GLY A 415 -2.63 -11.03 -1.85
N GLN A 416 -1.81 -12.01 -1.45
CA GLN A 416 -0.60 -12.39 -2.19
C GLN A 416 -0.85 -12.84 -3.65
N LYS A 417 -2.11 -13.13 -4.02
CA LYS A 417 -2.51 -13.53 -5.38
C LYS A 417 -3.02 -12.38 -6.22
N GLU A 418 -3.27 -11.22 -5.62
CA GLU A 418 -3.71 -10.01 -6.33
C GLU A 418 -2.51 -9.29 -6.97
N GLU A 419 -2.82 -8.31 -7.83
CA GLU A 419 -1.80 -7.46 -8.44
C GLU A 419 -1.13 -6.57 -7.40
N SER A 420 0.18 -6.31 -7.60
CA SER A 420 0.92 -5.35 -6.79
C SER A 420 0.42 -3.92 -6.99
N THR A 421 0.53 -3.10 -5.94
CA THR A 421 0.32 -1.65 -6.02
C THR A 421 1.61 -1.00 -6.47
N LYS A 422 1.60 -0.33 -7.63
CA LYS A 422 2.86 0.05 -8.28
C LYS A 422 2.87 1.37 -9.03
N ASN A 423 4.10 1.86 -9.24
CA ASN A 423 4.43 2.99 -10.11
C ASN A 423 3.77 4.29 -9.63
N ALA A 424 4.29 4.86 -8.54
CA ALA A 424 3.83 6.14 -8.01
C ALA A 424 4.92 7.20 -8.06
N TRP A 425 4.54 8.44 -8.39
CA TRP A 425 5.41 9.61 -8.39
C TRP A 425 4.76 10.75 -7.60
N ILE A 426 5.40 11.16 -6.50
CA ILE A 426 4.87 12.11 -5.51
C ILE A 426 5.86 13.27 -5.37
N PHE A 427 5.47 14.47 -5.80
CA PHE A 427 6.39 15.62 -5.83
C PHE A 427 5.70 16.98 -5.70
N ASN A 428 6.44 18.03 -5.31
CA ASN A 428 5.91 19.38 -5.11
C ASN A 428 4.73 19.46 -4.12
N ASN A 429 4.67 18.58 -3.12
CA ASN A 429 3.60 18.60 -2.12
C ASN A 429 4.06 19.24 -0.81
N TYR A 430 3.09 19.75 -0.05
CA TYR A 430 3.31 20.21 1.31
C TYR A 430 2.51 19.33 2.27
N PHE A 431 3.22 18.56 3.09
CA PHE A 431 2.63 17.72 4.12
C PHE A 431 2.73 18.44 5.47
N ARG A 432 1.58 18.74 6.08
CA ARG A 432 1.47 19.36 7.40
C ARG A 432 1.21 18.29 8.46
N GLN A 433 0.04 18.28 9.11
CA GLN A 433 -0.33 17.22 10.06
C GLN A 433 -0.74 15.94 9.33
N GLY A 434 -0.52 14.80 9.98
CA GLY A 434 -0.90 13.46 9.51
C GLY A 434 0.01 12.36 10.09
N HIS A 435 -0.46 11.12 10.11
CA HIS A 435 0.25 9.97 10.71
C HIS A 435 1.49 9.51 9.92
N GLY A 436 1.62 9.98 8.67
CA GLY A 436 2.75 9.73 7.79
C GLY A 436 2.57 10.43 6.45
N ALA A 437 3.62 11.09 5.96
CA ALA A 437 3.56 11.78 4.66
C ALA A 437 3.44 10.77 3.52
N ILE A 438 4.31 9.75 3.51
CA ILE A 438 4.28 8.63 2.56
C ILE A 438 4.23 7.32 3.34
N VAL A 439 3.15 6.56 3.18
CA VAL A 439 2.91 5.36 3.97
C VAL A 439 2.75 4.13 3.09
N THR A 440 3.56 3.09 3.32
CA THR A 440 3.41 1.78 2.70
C THR A 440 2.87 0.77 3.70
N GLY A 441 1.58 0.47 3.61
CA GLY A 441 0.87 -0.48 4.45
C GLY A 441 -0.13 0.14 5.43
N SER A 442 -0.83 -0.65 6.23
CA SER A 442 -0.35 -1.97 6.68
C SER A 442 -0.64 -3.15 5.76
N HIS A 443 -1.61 -3.01 4.86
CA HIS A 443 -2.02 -4.07 3.94
C HIS A 443 -0.97 -4.17 2.82
N THR A 444 -0.14 -5.19 2.81
CA THR A 444 1.09 -5.23 2.00
C THR A 444 1.31 -6.54 1.27
N ALA A 445 0.32 -7.44 1.26
CA ALA A 445 0.47 -8.83 0.83
C ALA A 445 0.97 -8.99 -0.61
N ALA A 446 0.39 -8.25 -1.56
CA ALA A 446 0.73 -8.28 -2.98
C ALA A 446 1.97 -7.44 -3.35
N TRP A 447 2.62 -6.82 -2.37
CA TRP A 447 3.67 -5.81 -2.50
C TRP A 447 3.20 -4.44 -2.97
N THR A 448 3.77 -3.43 -2.33
CA THR A 448 3.81 -2.05 -2.83
C THR A 448 5.18 -1.80 -3.47
N GLU A 449 5.25 -1.29 -4.70
CA GLU A 449 6.53 -1.18 -5.41
C GLU A 449 6.68 -0.01 -6.40
N ASN A 450 7.93 0.36 -6.68
CA ASN A 450 8.28 1.40 -7.65
C ASN A 450 7.65 2.76 -7.28
N ILE A 451 8.00 3.27 -6.11
CA ILE A 451 7.50 4.57 -5.62
C ILE A 451 8.66 5.56 -5.60
N LEU A 452 8.47 6.71 -6.24
CA LEU A 452 9.36 7.86 -6.18
C LEU A 452 8.66 9.01 -5.44
N ALA A 453 9.16 9.38 -4.27
CA ALA A 453 8.72 10.56 -3.52
C ALA A 453 9.86 11.57 -3.47
N GLU A 454 9.72 12.68 -4.19
CA GLU A 454 10.79 13.69 -4.33
C GLU A 454 10.32 15.13 -4.29
N ASP A 455 11.18 16.05 -3.88
CA ASP A 455 10.89 17.49 -3.88
C ASP A 455 9.62 17.87 -3.10
N ASN A 456 9.45 17.29 -1.91
CA ASN A 456 8.36 17.62 -1.01
C ASN A 456 8.89 18.31 0.26
N VAL A 457 8.04 19.12 0.87
CA VAL A 457 8.25 19.67 2.22
C VAL A 457 7.28 18.98 3.17
N ILE A 458 7.82 18.47 4.28
CA ILE A 458 7.11 17.73 5.30
C ILE A 458 7.37 18.43 6.63
N ASN A 459 6.34 19.04 7.21
CA ASN A 459 6.47 19.90 8.38
C ASN A 459 5.33 19.65 9.38
N HIS A 460 5.66 19.24 10.60
CA HIS A 460 4.74 18.82 11.66
C HIS A 460 4.13 17.42 11.53
N THR A 461 4.36 16.69 10.44
CA THR A 461 3.83 15.33 10.24
C THR A 461 4.40 14.38 11.29
N ASP A 462 3.63 13.36 11.70
CA ASP A 462 4.12 12.34 12.64
C ASP A 462 5.32 11.59 12.09
N THR A 463 5.30 11.26 10.80
CA THR A 463 6.36 10.50 10.15
C THR A 463 6.57 10.94 8.71
N GLY A 464 7.82 10.92 8.24
CA GLY A 464 8.16 11.16 6.84
C GLY A 464 7.79 9.96 5.97
N LEU A 465 8.64 8.93 5.99
CA LEU A 465 8.38 7.65 5.31
C LEU A 465 8.03 6.57 6.34
N ARG A 466 6.80 6.07 6.26
CA ARG A 466 6.27 5.06 7.17
C ARG A 466 6.01 3.75 6.43
N SER A 467 6.65 2.68 6.83
CA SER A 467 6.44 1.35 6.26
C SER A 467 6.01 0.39 7.36
N LYS A 468 4.77 -0.09 7.29
CA LYS A 468 4.13 -0.90 8.35
C LYS A 468 3.58 -2.20 7.77
N THR A 469 3.87 -3.34 8.40
CA THR A 469 3.36 -4.66 8.02
C THR A 469 3.35 -5.59 9.23
N ASN A 470 2.86 -6.81 9.06
CA ASN A 470 3.05 -7.89 10.02
C ASN A 470 3.23 -9.25 9.36
N ASN A 471 3.69 -10.21 10.15
CA ASN A 471 4.01 -11.56 9.68
C ASN A 471 2.80 -12.27 9.04
N ALA A 472 1.59 -12.05 9.55
CA ALA A 472 0.40 -12.68 8.99
C ALA A 472 -0.02 -12.05 7.66
N THR A 473 0.18 -10.73 7.49
CA THR A 473 -0.14 -10.01 6.25
C THR A 473 0.79 -10.44 5.13
N GLY A 474 2.10 -10.58 5.43
CA GLY A 474 3.12 -10.91 4.44
C GLY A 474 3.38 -9.81 3.42
N GLY A 475 4.21 -10.12 2.43
CA GLY A 475 4.61 -9.15 1.40
C GLY A 475 5.47 -8.02 1.98
N GLY A 476 5.11 -6.77 1.69
CA GLY A 476 5.81 -5.57 2.16
C GLY A 476 5.86 -4.48 1.11
N ALA A 477 6.96 -3.71 1.10
CA ALA A 477 7.23 -2.73 0.07
C ALA A 477 8.66 -2.86 -0.48
N ARG A 478 8.85 -2.49 -1.76
CA ARG A 478 10.17 -2.56 -2.43
C ARG A 478 10.37 -1.57 -3.57
N ASN A 479 11.62 -1.30 -3.91
CA ASN A 479 11.99 -0.32 -4.94
C ASN A 479 11.36 1.06 -4.65
N ILE A 480 11.68 1.61 -3.48
CA ILE A 480 11.18 2.90 -3.01
C ILE A 480 12.34 3.89 -3.01
N LEU A 481 12.20 5.00 -3.74
CA LEU A 481 13.14 6.11 -3.73
C LEU A 481 12.47 7.32 -3.07
N PHE A 482 12.94 7.68 -1.88
CA PHE A 482 12.52 8.87 -1.14
C PHE A 482 13.68 9.86 -1.17
N ARG A 483 13.62 10.87 -2.04
CA ARG A 483 14.78 11.75 -2.28
C ARG A 483 14.48 13.23 -2.28
N ASP A 484 15.48 14.06 -2.03
CA ASP A 484 15.37 15.51 -2.20
C ASP A 484 14.19 16.12 -1.40
N ASN A 485 13.93 15.62 -0.18
CA ASN A 485 12.83 16.08 0.67
C ASN A 485 13.37 16.85 1.89
N ALA A 486 12.62 17.87 2.32
CA ALA A 486 12.89 18.60 3.56
C ALA A 486 11.86 18.24 4.64
N LEU A 487 12.35 17.70 5.77
CA LEU A 487 11.54 17.27 6.90
C LEU A 487 11.85 18.15 8.12
N LYS A 488 10.81 18.64 8.80
CA LYS A 488 10.94 19.40 10.04
C LYS A 488 9.80 19.13 11.02
N ASP A 489 10.08 19.29 12.31
CA ASP A 489 9.12 19.18 13.42
C ASP A 489 8.35 17.87 13.41
N ILE A 490 9.05 16.78 13.05
CA ILE A 490 8.47 15.45 12.94
C ILE A 490 8.07 14.94 14.32
N LYS A 491 6.79 14.65 14.54
CA LYS A 491 6.28 14.34 15.90
C LYS A 491 6.73 12.98 16.42
N LEU A 492 6.92 12.01 15.53
CA LEU A 492 7.42 10.67 15.86
C LEU A 492 8.77 10.43 15.15
N GLN A 493 8.86 9.44 14.25
CA GLN A 493 10.07 9.07 13.53
C GLN A 493 10.16 9.76 12.16
N ALA A 494 11.34 10.14 11.68
CA ALA A 494 11.45 10.58 10.29
C ALA A 494 11.26 9.39 9.31
N PHE A 495 11.85 8.24 9.66
CA PHE A 495 11.78 7.02 8.86
C PHE A 495 11.48 5.82 9.77
N ILE A 496 10.44 5.03 9.46
CA ILE A 496 10.12 3.81 10.20
C ILE A 496 9.81 2.64 9.26
N PHE A 497 10.36 1.47 9.58
CA PHE A 497 10.14 0.20 8.90
C PHE A 497 9.84 -0.87 9.95
N THR A 498 8.59 -1.32 10.05
CA THR A 498 8.16 -2.23 11.13
C THR A 498 7.32 -3.41 10.63
N SER A 499 7.72 -4.63 10.99
CA SER A 499 6.91 -5.86 10.84
C SER A 499 6.15 -6.25 12.11
N ALA A 500 6.17 -5.40 13.14
CA ALA A 500 5.46 -5.60 14.41
C ALA A 500 4.10 -4.90 14.46
N TYR A 501 3.59 -4.40 13.32
CA TYR A 501 2.38 -3.59 13.31
C TYR A 501 1.14 -4.42 13.66
N SER A 502 0.31 -3.87 14.54
CA SER A 502 -1.02 -4.41 14.84
C SER A 502 -2.04 -3.29 14.71
N ASP A 503 -3.13 -3.57 14.01
CA ASP A 503 -4.27 -2.67 13.94
C ASP A 503 -5.31 -3.09 15.00
N PRO A 504 -5.57 -2.28 16.03
CA PRO A 504 -6.59 -2.58 17.03
C PRO A 504 -8.01 -2.63 16.43
N ASN A 505 -8.24 -2.02 15.26
CA ASN A 505 -9.49 -1.97 14.51
C ASN A 505 -9.65 -3.10 13.50
N ALA A 506 -8.65 -3.97 13.31
CA ALA A 506 -8.74 -5.06 12.34
C ALA A 506 -9.92 -6.00 12.68
N VAL A 507 -10.83 -6.14 11.71
CA VAL A 507 -12.00 -7.02 11.76
C VAL A 507 -11.90 -8.21 10.82
N VAL A 508 -10.97 -8.17 9.87
CA VAL A 508 -10.82 -9.17 8.81
C VAL A 508 -9.98 -10.34 9.29
N GLU A 509 -10.52 -11.54 9.19
CA GLU A 509 -9.76 -12.78 9.35
C GLU A 509 -9.31 -13.27 7.98
N PHE A 510 -8.00 -13.42 7.79
CA PHE A 510 -7.42 -13.92 6.55
C PHE A 510 -6.45 -15.06 6.83
N GLU A 511 -6.21 -15.89 5.81
CA GLU A 511 -5.14 -16.89 5.83
C GLU A 511 -3.80 -16.18 5.97
N PRO A 512 -2.97 -16.48 6.99
CA PRO A 512 -1.64 -15.91 7.08
C PRO A 512 -0.83 -16.18 5.81
N ALA A 513 -0.08 -15.18 5.37
CA ALA A 513 0.83 -15.29 4.24
C ALA A 513 1.88 -16.39 4.48
N SER A 514 2.41 -16.95 3.38
CA SER A 514 3.42 -18.02 3.45
C SER A 514 4.80 -17.55 3.93
N ALA A 515 5.03 -16.24 3.94
CA ALA A 515 6.29 -15.61 4.34
C ALA A 515 6.00 -14.33 5.15
N PRO A 516 6.86 -13.99 6.12
CA PRO A 516 6.67 -12.79 6.93
C PRO A 516 6.78 -11.51 6.09
N GLY A 517 6.06 -10.48 6.52
CA GLY A 517 6.13 -9.15 5.92
C GLY A 517 7.52 -8.53 6.12
N ARG A 518 8.06 -7.91 5.06
CA ARG A 518 9.40 -7.30 5.08
C ARG A 518 9.55 -6.16 4.09
N PHE A 519 10.38 -5.19 4.43
CA PHE A 519 10.73 -4.07 3.55
C PHE A 519 12.10 -4.29 2.93
N LYS A 520 12.24 -3.98 1.65
CA LYS A 520 13.53 -4.11 0.98
C LYS A 520 13.74 -3.19 -0.20
N ASP A 521 14.99 -3.04 -0.63
CA ASP A 521 15.34 -2.29 -1.85
C ASP A 521 14.79 -0.85 -1.80
N MET A 522 15.17 -0.11 -0.76
CA MET A 522 14.72 1.26 -0.53
C MET A 522 15.91 2.21 -0.44
N THR A 523 15.73 3.45 -0.88
CA THR A 523 16.79 4.45 -0.85
C THR A 523 16.22 5.78 -0.38
N ILE A 524 16.82 6.32 0.67
CA ILE A 524 16.57 7.65 1.21
C ILE A 524 17.76 8.50 0.82
N GLN A 525 17.55 9.53 0.00
CA GLN A 525 18.65 10.28 -0.61
C GLN A 525 18.47 11.79 -0.51
N ASN A 526 19.53 12.56 -0.24
CA ASN A 526 19.50 14.03 -0.24
C ASN A 526 18.36 14.60 0.62
N CYS A 527 18.22 14.14 1.85
CA CYS A 527 17.15 14.59 2.74
C CYS A 527 17.72 15.35 3.94
N THR A 528 16.99 16.34 4.42
CA THR A 528 17.27 16.98 5.71
C THR A 528 16.14 16.70 6.67
N VAL A 529 16.47 16.36 7.90
CA VAL A 529 15.53 16.16 9.00
C VAL A 529 15.94 17.08 10.14
N ASP A 530 15.08 18.01 10.50
CA ASP A 530 15.26 18.86 11.69
C ASP A 530 14.19 18.56 12.73
N THR A 531 14.62 18.02 13.87
CA THR A 531 13.80 17.62 15.02
C THR A 531 12.91 16.39 14.79
N THR A 532 13.01 15.44 15.72
CA THR A 532 12.11 14.28 15.82
C THR A 532 11.67 14.06 17.27
N GLY A 533 10.42 13.64 17.48
CA GLY A 533 9.93 13.26 18.81
C GLY A 533 10.30 11.83 19.23
N ALA A 534 10.51 10.94 18.26
CA ALA A 534 10.92 9.55 18.42
C ALA A 534 12.23 9.27 17.63
N PRO A 535 12.77 8.03 17.62
CA PRO A 535 14.01 7.72 16.89
C PRO A 535 14.01 8.24 15.45
N ALA A 536 15.11 8.86 15.01
CA ALA A 536 15.17 9.44 13.67
C ALA A 536 14.97 8.38 12.56
N ILE A 537 15.60 7.22 12.76
CA ILE A 537 15.42 6.01 11.95
C ILE A 537 15.01 4.89 12.90
N GLU A 538 13.85 4.29 12.68
CA GLU A 538 13.43 3.07 13.37
C GLU A 538 13.28 1.90 12.39
N VAL A 539 14.05 0.83 12.61
CA VAL A 539 13.90 -0.45 11.92
C VAL A 539 13.52 -1.48 12.99
N ALA A 540 12.39 -2.13 12.81
CA ALA A 540 11.85 -3.13 13.73
C ALA A 540 11.41 -4.36 12.94
N GLY A 541 12.41 -5.16 12.53
CA GLY A 541 12.20 -6.45 11.87
C GLY A 541 12.07 -7.61 12.87
N VAL A 542 12.16 -8.84 12.34
CA VAL A 542 12.20 -10.08 13.13
C VAL A 542 13.28 -11.02 12.59
N SER A 543 13.74 -11.98 13.41
CA SER A 543 14.87 -12.87 13.09
C SER A 543 14.69 -13.71 11.83
N ASN A 544 13.47 -14.01 11.42
CA ASN A 544 13.14 -14.71 10.18
C ASN A 544 12.58 -13.79 9.07
N GLY A 545 12.65 -12.47 9.27
CA GLY A 545 12.04 -11.45 8.42
C GLY A 545 12.78 -10.12 8.49
N PHE A 546 14.09 -10.15 8.24
CA PHE A 546 14.92 -8.96 8.18
C PHE A 546 14.40 -7.94 7.17
N HIS A 547 14.57 -6.67 7.48
CA HIS A 547 14.44 -5.59 6.49
C HIS A 547 15.79 -5.41 5.80
N GLU A 548 15.81 -5.37 4.47
CA GLU A 548 17.02 -5.62 3.70
C GLU A 548 17.28 -4.56 2.62
N ASN A 549 18.53 -4.13 2.45
CA ASN A 549 18.89 -3.18 1.39
C ASN A 549 18.08 -1.87 1.47
N ILE A 550 18.06 -1.26 2.67
CA ILE A 550 17.48 0.06 2.93
C ILE A 550 18.64 1.05 3.09
N ASN A 551 18.90 1.84 2.06
CA ASN A 551 20.09 2.67 1.96
C ASN A 551 19.80 4.13 2.26
N PHE A 552 20.73 4.79 2.94
CA PHE A 552 20.69 6.22 3.25
C PHE A 552 21.90 6.91 2.63
N GLU A 553 21.65 7.93 1.81
CA GLU A 553 22.67 8.63 1.03
C GLU A 553 22.52 10.15 1.19
N ASN A 554 23.54 10.84 1.70
CA ASN A 554 23.53 12.29 1.89
C ASN A 554 22.29 12.77 2.69
N VAL A 555 22.09 12.17 3.87
CA VAL A 555 20.98 12.51 4.78
C VAL A 555 21.53 13.24 5.99
N LYS A 556 20.97 14.41 6.30
CA LYS A 556 21.43 15.26 7.40
C LYS A 556 20.37 15.35 8.48
N PHE A 557 20.76 15.04 9.70
CA PHE A 557 19.91 15.05 10.87
C PHE A 557 20.34 16.15 11.85
N TYR A 558 19.40 17.02 12.19
CA TYR A 558 19.57 18.13 13.13
C TYR A 558 18.60 17.96 14.30
N ASN A 559 19.06 18.13 15.53
CA ASN A 559 18.23 18.08 16.75
C ASN A 559 17.37 16.81 16.90
N VAL A 560 17.82 15.66 16.40
CA VAL A 560 17.02 14.42 16.38
C VAL A 560 17.33 13.48 17.55
N LYS A 561 16.41 12.54 17.80
CA LYS A 561 16.67 11.40 18.69
C LYS A 561 17.57 10.36 18.00
N PRO A 562 18.37 9.58 18.76
CA PRO A 562 19.14 8.46 18.23
C PRO A 562 18.31 7.48 17.41
N THR A 563 18.94 6.75 16.49
CA THR A 563 18.31 5.67 15.73
C THR A 563 17.91 4.52 16.65
N LYS A 564 17.09 3.60 16.12
CA LYS A 564 16.81 2.30 16.72
C LYS A 564 16.68 1.28 15.60
N ILE A 565 17.75 0.54 15.33
CA ILE A 565 17.85 -0.37 14.18
C ILE A 565 17.94 -1.80 14.69
N ASP A 566 16.90 -2.59 14.43
CA ASP A 566 16.80 -4.00 14.85
C ASP A 566 16.36 -4.90 13.68
N TYR A 567 17.11 -5.97 13.44
CA TYR A 567 16.91 -6.90 12.31
C TYR A 567 16.98 -6.23 10.92
N MET A 568 17.97 -5.35 10.72
CA MET A 568 18.32 -4.77 9.42
C MET A 568 19.45 -5.57 8.77
N LYS A 569 19.42 -5.70 7.44
CA LYS A 569 20.40 -6.49 6.69
C LYS A 569 20.91 -5.77 5.44
N ASN A 570 22.19 -5.96 5.10
CA ASN A 570 22.78 -5.59 3.81
C ASN A 570 22.45 -4.14 3.39
N SER A 571 22.64 -3.19 4.29
CA SER A 571 22.20 -1.80 4.12
C SER A 571 23.36 -0.83 4.28
N SER A 572 23.30 0.33 3.62
CA SER A 572 24.40 1.28 3.56
C SER A 572 24.01 2.68 4.05
N PHE A 573 24.97 3.35 4.67
CA PHE A 573 24.88 4.72 5.16
C PHE A 573 26.07 5.52 4.60
N SER A 574 25.82 6.30 3.54
CA SER A 574 26.82 7.16 2.90
C SER A 574 26.51 8.63 3.16
N LYS A 575 27.46 9.39 3.70
CA LYS A 575 27.30 10.81 4.02
C LYS A 575 26.07 11.07 4.92
N VAL A 576 25.85 10.19 5.90
CA VAL A 576 24.76 10.35 6.87
C VAL A 576 25.29 11.07 8.11
N THR A 577 24.88 12.32 8.29
CA THR A 577 25.46 13.17 9.34
C THR A 577 24.44 13.54 10.39
N PHE A 578 24.81 13.38 11.66
CA PHE A 578 24.10 13.91 12.82
C PHE A 578 24.84 15.12 13.37
N ASP A 579 24.10 16.13 13.82
CA ASP A 579 24.69 17.28 14.49
C ASP A 579 25.28 16.92 15.87
N ASN A 580 26.03 17.88 16.44
CA ASN A 580 26.74 17.67 17.71
C ASN A 580 25.82 17.53 18.93
N LYS A 581 24.50 17.70 18.80
CA LYS A 581 23.56 17.56 19.92
C LYS A 581 23.14 16.10 20.13
N THR A 582 23.35 15.23 19.14
CA THR A 582 23.10 13.79 19.23
C THR A 582 24.41 13.05 19.44
N SER A 583 24.85 12.90 20.70
CA SER A 583 26.19 12.36 21.03
C SER A 583 26.38 10.87 20.72
N ASN A 584 25.31 10.07 20.74
CA ASN A 584 25.31 8.65 20.39
C ASN A 584 24.19 8.36 19.38
N PRO A 585 24.36 8.74 18.10
CA PRO A 585 23.28 8.69 17.12
C PRO A 585 22.89 7.27 16.72
N TRP A 586 23.81 6.30 16.81
CA TRP A 586 23.58 4.93 16.32
C TRP A 586 23.24 3.98 17.47
N VAL A 587 22.04 3.42 17.44
CA VAL A 587 21.64 2.25 18.24
C VAL A 587 21.26 1.12 17.28
N ILE A 588 22.07 0.06 17.28
CA ILE A 588 21.98 -1.05 16.33
C ILE A 588 22.03 -2.37 17.11
N THR A 589 21.07 -3.25 16.84
CA THR A 589 20.98 -4.61 17.40
C THR A 589 20.53 -5.61 16.34
N ASN A 590 20.88 -6.88 16.51
CA ASN A 590 20.49 -8.00 15.64
C ASN A 590 20.60 -7.72 14.14
N SER A 591 21.51 -6.87 13.70
CA SER A 591 21.61 -6.37 12.33
C SER A 591 22.94 -6.78 11.72
N ILE A 592 22.93 -7.07 10.41
CA ILE A 592 24.08 -7.72 9.76
C ILE A 592 24.41 -7.08 8.41
N GLY A 593 25.71 -7.01 8.10
CA GLY A 593 26.17 -6.50 6.79
C GLY A 593 25.82 -5.03 6.58
N LEU A 594 25.94 -4.21 7.63
CA LEU A 594 25.77 -2.77 7.52
C LEU A 594 27.09 -2.13 7.08
N SER A 595 27.02 -1.06 6.30
CA SER A 595 28.21 -0.33 5.83
C SER A 595 28.07 1.17 6.03
N PHE A 596 29.17 1.81 6.41
CA PHE A 596 29.24 3.24 6.71
C PHE A 596 30.44 3.83 5.98
N ASP A 597 30.24 4.89 5.20
CA ASP A 597 31.36 5.57 4.55
C ASP A 597 32.08 6.54 5.50
N LYS A 598 33.20 7.08 5.03
CA LYS A 598 34.06 7.99 5.79
C LYS A 598 33.43 9.34 6.13
N ASP A 599 32.38 9.73 5.41
CA ASP A 599 31.71 11.03 5.53
C ASP A 599 30.43 10.91 6.40
N THR A 600 30.07 9.69 6.82
CA THR A 600 29.01 9.40 7.80
C THR A 600 29.52 9.62 9.23
N THR A 601 28.65 10.09 10.14
CA THR A 601 28.99 10.30 11.56
C THR A 601 29.45 9.00 12.20
N ALA A 602 30.76 8.86 12.37
CA ALA A 602 31.39 7.66 12.90
C ALA A 602 31.31 7.59 14.44
N THR A 603 31.00 6.41 14.95
CA THR A 603 31.04 6.07 16.39
C THR A 603 31.65 4.68 16.58
N PRO A 604 31.96 4.25 17.82
CA PRO A 604 32.32 2.86 18.06
C PRO A 604 31.26 1.86 17.57
N VAL A 605 29.97 2.22 17.62
CA VAL A 605 28.87 1.37 17.13
C VAL A 605 28.92 1.17 15.62
N THR A 606 29.24 2.21 14.83
CA THR A 606 29.36 2.05 13.37
C THR A 606 30.60 1.25 12.97
N ALA A 607 31.69 1.38 13.74
CA ALA A 607 32.90 0.60 13.54
C ALA A 607 32.66 -0.89 13.82
N ASP A 608 31.93 -1.21 14.89
CA ASP A 608 31.50 -2.57 15.24
C ASP A 608 30.58 -3.14 14.15
N ALA A 609 29.51 -2.42 13.79
CA ALA A 609 28.53 -2.86 12.80
C ALA A 609 29.11 -3.16 11.40
N SER A 610 30.25 -2.55 11.05
CA SER A 610 30.88 -2.69 9.72
C SER A 610 31.74 -3.95 9.58
N ILE A 611 32.17 -4.57 10.68
CA ILE A 611 33.12 -5.69 10.67
C ILE A 611 32.64 -6.70 11.70
N GLY A 612 32.15 -7.86 11.24
CA GLY A 612 31.72 -8.91 12.15
C GLY A 612 32.88 -9.78 12.69
N PRO A 613 32.61 -10.61 13.71
CA PRO A 613 33.60 -11.52 14.26
C PRO A 613 34.13 -12.53 13.24
N VAL A 614 35.33 -13.03 13.49
CA VAL A 614 35.98 -14.07 12.68
C VAL A 614 36.57 -15.19 13.54
N TRP A 615 36.48 -16.41 13.03
CA TRP A 615 37.13 -17.58 13.60
C TRP A 615 38.52 -17.76 12.97
N SER A 616 39.48 -18.24 13.76
CA SER A 616 40.80 -18.63 13.27
C SER A 616 40.72 -20.00 12.62
N ASP A 617 41.54 -20.28 11.61
CA ASP A 617 41.68 -21.64 11.05
C ASP A 617 42.12 -22.69 12.09
N LYS A 618 42.67 -22.22 13.23
CA LYS A 618 43.07 -23.06 14.38
C LYS A 618 41.98 -23.20 15.43
N SER A 619 40.80 -22.64 15.22
CA SER A 619 39.72 -22.71 16.21
C SER A 619 39.19 -24.12 16.35
N THR A 620 38.93 -24.55 17.58
CA THR A 620 38.46 -25.91 17.90
C THR A 620 37.20 -25.90 18.73
N LEU A 621 36.38 -26.94 18.55
CA LEU A 621 35.26 -27.31 19.42
C LEU A 621 35.52 -28.74 19.89
N LEU A 622 35.56 -28.94 21.20
CA LEU A 622 35.86 -30.22 21.85
C LEU A 622 34.74 -30.59 22.81
N ALA A 623 34.53 -31.89 22.99
CA ALA A 623 33.70 -32.41 24.06
C ALA A 623 34.59 -32.66 25.28
N ASP A 624 34.46 -31.78 26.27
CA ASP A 624 35.19 -31.87 27.54
C ASP A 624 34.64 -33.02 28.40
N ALA A 625 33.32 -33.26 28.31
CA ALA A 625 32.66 -34.43 28.89
C ALA A 625 31.49 -34.88 28.00
N ILE A 626 31.30 -36.20 27.88
CA ILE A 626 30.18 -36.83 27.19
C ILE A 626 29.49 -37.77 28.18
N GLU A 627 28.23 -37.51 28.48
CA GLU A 627 27.40 -38.32 29.37
C GLU A 627 26.20 -38.90 28.64
N GLU A 628 25.34 -39.59 29.39
CA GLU A 628 24.12 -40.21 28.87
C GLU A 628 23.16 -39.18 28.24
N ASN A 629 22.92 -38.05 28.92
CA ASN A 629 21.89 -37.08 28.53
C ASN A 629 22.40 -35.64 28.35
N ASN A 630 23.72 -35.47 28.31
CA ASN A 630 24.34 -34.16 28.18
C ASN A 630 25.76 -34.26 27.59
N VAL A 631 26.21 -33.14 27.00
CA VAL A 631 27.58 -32.96 26.52
C VAL A 631 28.08 -31.60 27.00
N THR A 632 29.27 -31.57 27.60
CA THR A 632 29.96 -30.32 27.93
C THR A 632 30.89 -29.96 26.78
N LEU A 633 30.56 -28.89 26.08
CA LEU A 633 31.31 -28.37 24.94
C LEU A 633 32.29 -27.30 25.40
N LYS A 634 33.50 -27.32 24.85
CA LYS A 634 34.55 -26.32 25.09
C LYS A 634 35.15 -25.87 23.77
N TRP A 635 35.35 -24.56 23.61
CA TRP A 635 35.86 -23.98 22.36
C TRP A 635 36.91 -22.90 22.59
N THR A 636 37.75 -22.67 21.58
CA THR A 636 38.63 -21.50 21.50
C THR A 636 37.81 -20.27 21.10
N GLY A 637 38.00 -19.10 21.73
CA GLY A 637 37.22 -17.91 21.38
C GLY A 637 37.44 -17.35 19.96
N ALA A 638 36.41 -16.73 19.39
CA ALA A 638 36.49 -15.93 18.17
C ALA A 638 37.16 -14.57 18.42
N LYS A 639 37.49 -13.83 17.37
CA LYS A 639 38.01 -12.46 17.44
C LYS A 639 37.08 -11.49 16.75
N ASP A 640 37.03 -10.28 17.30
CA ASP A 640 36.23 -9.18 16.80
C ASP A 640 37.01 -7.87 16.96
N ASN A 641 36.72 -6.84 16.17
CA ASN A 641 37.39 -5.54 16.23
C ASN A 641 37.01 -4.72 17.47
N VAL A 642 35.84 -4.93 18.05
CA VAL A 642 35.43 -4.33 19.32
C VAL A 642 35.35 -5.40 20.41
N ALA A 643 34.42 -6.34 20.29
CA ALA A 643 34.27 -7.46 21.21
C ALA A 643 33.30 -8.51 20.67
N VAL A 644 33.59 -9.78 20.94
CA VAL A 644 32.57 -10.83 20.84
C VAL A 644 31.61 -10.65 22.01
N ALA A 645 30.35 -10.32 21.70
CA ALA A 645 29.31 -10.09 22.69
C ALA A 645 28.63 -11.40 23.12
N GLN A 646 28.45 -12.35 22.20
CA GLN A 646 27.72 -13.60 22.46
C GLN A 646 28.23 -14.78 21.60
N TYR A 647 27.94 -16.00 22.04
CA TYR A 647 28.03 -17.22 21.24
C TYR A 647 26.69 -17.93 21.15
N ARG A 648 26.37 -18.50 19.99
CA ARG A 648 25.24 -19.42 19.78
C ARG A 648 25.75 -20.83 19.56
N ILE A 649 25.22 -21.77 20.34
CA ILE A 649 25.49 -23.20 20.19
C ILE A 649 24.32 -23.82 19.44
N TRP A 650 24.66 -24.41 18.30
CA TRP A 650 23.74 -25.15 17.43
C TRP A 650 23.90 -26.64 17.67
N ASN A 651 22.78 -27.36 17.61
CA ASN A 651 22.73 -28.80 17.40
C ASN A 651 21.97 -29.04 16.09
N GLU A 652 22.67 -29.54 15.08
CA GLU A 652 22.18 -29.62 13.71
C GLU A 652 21.66 -28.24 13.23
N ASN A 653 20.34 -28.10 13.11
CA ASN A 653 19.66 -26.89 12.62
C ASN A 653 18.94 -26.12 13.73
N SER A 654 19.15 -26.47 15.01
CA SER A 654 18.46 -25.85 16.15
C SER A 654 19.46 -25.20 17.10
N ILE A 655 19.18 -23.95 17.50
CA ILE A 655 19.94 -23.29 18.56
C ILE A 655 19.54 -23.92 19.90
N VAL A 656 20.52 -24.49 20.61
CA VAL A 656 20.30 -25.10 21.94
C VAL A 656 20.70 -24.19 23.08
N ALA A 657 21.56 -23.21 22.84
CA ALA A 657 21.93 -22.20 23.83
C ALA A 657 22.49 -20.93 23.18
N THR A 658 22.32 -19.80 23.88
CA THR A 658 23.05 -18.55 23.62
C THR A 658 23.75 -18.16 24.91
N VAL A 659 25.05 -17.93 24.87
CA VAL A 659 25.88 -17.61 26.05
C VAL A 659 26.62 -16.30 25.85
N PRO A 660 27.02 -15.59 26.93
CA PRO A 660 27.82 -14.37 26.82
C PRO A 660 29.17 -14.62 26.13
N GLY A 661 29.71 -13.60 25.46
CA GLY A 661 30.93 -13.71 24.64
C GLY A 661 32.23 -13.96 25.41
N ASN A 662 32.19 -13.90 26.74
CA ASN A 662 33.29 -14.34 27.61
C ASN A 662 33.25 -15.84 27.95
N ALA A 663 32.21 -16.57 27.50
CA ALA A 663 32.11 -18.00 27.70
C ALA A 663 33.01 -18.77 26.71
N SER A 664 33.65 -19.82 27.19
CA SER A 664 34.44 -20.77 26.38
C SER A 664 34.05 -22.23 26.64
N ILE A 665 33.02 -22.44 27.45
CA ILE A 665 32.50 -23.75 27.85
C ILE A 665 31.00 -23.66 28.11
N HIS A 666 30.24 -24.68 27.70
CA HIS A 666 28.81 -24.78 27.98
C HIS A 666 28.34 -26.24 28.02
N LYS A 667 27.45 -26.55 28.96
CA LYS A 667 26.86 -27.89 29.11
C LYS A 667 25.50 -27.92 28.42
N VAL A 668 25.41 -28.62 27.29
CA VAL A 668 24.14 -28.89 26.59
C VAL A 668 23.45 -30.08 27.26
N THR A 669 22.24 -29.87 27.76
CA THR A 669 21.42 -30.89 28.46
C THR A 669 20.19 -31.27 27.63
N GLY A 670 19.45 -32.29 28.08
CA GLY A 670 18.23 -32.75 27.41
C GLY A 670 18.50 -33.56 26.14
N LEU A 671 19.68 -34.17 26.03
CA LEU A 671 20.02 -35.06 24.93
C LEU A 671 19.52 -36.47 25.25
N ALA A 672 19.04 -37.20 24.24
CA ALA A 672 18.78 -38.62 24.33
C ALA A 672 20.08 -39.46 24.30
N PRO A 673 20.11 -40.61 24.98
CA PRO A 673 21.25 -41.53 25.06
C PRO A 673 21.54 -42.28 23.76
N ALA A 674 22.82 -42.67 23.58
CA ALA A 674 23.32 -43.42 22.43
C ALA A 674 22.96 -42.82 21.05
N LEU A 675 22.80 -41.49 20.98
CA LEU A 675 22.44 -40.77 19.76
C LEU A 675 23.59 -39.86 19.30
N SER A 676 23.74 -39.71 17.98
CA SER A 676 24.72 -38.80 17.40
C SER A 676 24.16 -37.37 17.34
N TYR A 677 24.98 -36.41 17.74
CA TYR A 677 24.69 -34.97 17.67
C TYR A 677 25.79 -34.24 16.91
N ASP A 678 25.41 -33.18 16.20
CA ASP A 678 26.33 -32.34 15.44
C ASP A 678 26.30 -30.92 15.98
N PHE A 679 27.30 -30.56 16.77
CA PHE A 679 27.38 -29.25 17.40
C PHE A 679 28.18 -28.26 16.56
N LYS A 680 27.74 -27.01 16.52
CA LYS A 680 28.47 -25.88 15.92
C LYS A 680 28.37 -24.66 16.84
N VAL A 681 29.45 -23.89 16.97
CA VAL A 681 29.44 -22.63 17.72
C VAL A 681 29.62 -21.45 16.77
N GLU A 682 28.72 -20.48 16.84
CA GLU A 682 28.81 -19.20 16.12
C GLU A 682 29.05 -18.06 17.12
N ALA A 683 29.74 -17.01 16.69
CA ALA A 683 30.02 -15.81 17.47
C ALA A 683 29.23 -14.62 16.91
N ALA A 684 28.88 -13.66 17.78
CA ALA A 684 28.40 -12.35 17.38
C ALA A 684 28.99 -11.21 18.18
N ASP A 685 29.06 -10.04 17.55
CA ASP A 685 29.30 -8.75 18.18
C ASP A 685 28.01 -8.19 18.82
N ALA A 686 28.09 -6.97 19.37
CA ALA A 686 26.96 -6.34 20.06
C ALA A 686 25.89 -5.79 19.09
N THR A 687 26.26 -5.52 17.84
CA THR A 687 25.37 -4.99 16.80
C THR A 687 24.57 -6.09 16.10
N GLY A 688 25.03 -7.34 16.21
CA GLY A 688 24.36 -8.53 15.73
C GLY A 688 25.03 -9.21 14.54
N ASN A 689 26.26 -8.85 14.15
CA ASN A 689 26.97 -9.59 13.09
C ASN A 689 27.30 -10.99 13.57
N TRP A 690 26.59 -11.98 13.06
CA TRP A 690 26.85 -13.39 13.37
C TRP A 690 27.79 -14.02 12.35
N THR A 691 28.76 -14.80 12.83
CA THR A 691 29.53 -15.70 11.97
C THR A 691 28.62 -16.79 11.41
N VAL A 692 28.64 -17.03 10.10
CA VAL A 692 27.92 -18.17 9.48
C VAL A 692 28.72 -19.49 9.52
N SER A 693 30.01 -19.38 9.84
CA SER A 693 30.95 -20.49 10.08
C SER A 693 31.38 -20.52 11.55
N GLY A 694 32.02 -21.62 11.94
CA GLY A 694 32.59 -21.78 13.27
C GLY A 694 33.05 -23.22 13.49
N PRO A 695 33.74 -23.51 14.61
CA PRO A 695 34.19 -24.86 14.89
C PRO A 695 32.98 -25.76 15.16
N SER A 696 33.02 -26.97 14.60
CA SER A 696 31.97 -27.98 14.72
C SER A 696 32.50 -29.29 15.29
N LEU A 697 31.64 -30.06 15.93
CA LEU A 697 31.98 -31.32 16.57
C LEU A 697 30.81 -32.29 16.51
N LYS A 698 31.05 -33.47 15.94
CA LYS A 698 30.13 -34.59 16.01
C LYS A 698 30.46 -35.48 17.22
N VAL A 699 29.47 -35.79 18.04
CA VAL A 699 29.61 -36.66 19.22
C VAL A 699 28.48 -37.68 19.29
N VAL A 700 28.68 -38.75 20.05
CA VAL A 700 27.65 -39.74 20.38
C VAL A 700 27.52 -39.79 21.89
N THR A 701 26.31 -39.56 22.43
CA THR A 701 26.04 -39.66 23.88
C THR A 701 26.22 -41.09 24.38
N LYS A 702 26.49 -41.25 25.68
CA LYS A 702 26.62 -42.59 26.31
C LYS A 702 25.24 -43.19 26.61
N GLY A 703 25.23 -44.38 27.21
CA GLY A 703 24.02 -45.03 27.72
C GLY A 703 23.33 -45.97 26.72
N VAL A 704 22.08 -46.31 27.01
CA VAL A 704 21.25 -47.20 26.19
C VAL A 704 20.23 -46.37 25.44
N LYS A 705 20.09 -46.63 24.12
CA LYS A 705 19.10 -45.94 23.29
C LYS A 705 17.70 -46.07 23.91
N ASP A 706 17.02 -44.94 24.05
CA ASP A 706 15.65 -44.90 24.53
C ASP A 706 14.68 -45.51 23.51
N ASN A 707 13.79 -46.38 24.01
CA ASN A 707 12.78 -47.11 23.24
C ASN A 707 11.36 -46.90 23.83
N VAL A 708 11.18 -45.93 24.73
CA VAL A 708 9.89 -45.60 25.35
C VAL A 708 9.21 -44.50 24.54
N PRO A 709 8.00 -44.71 23.99
CA PRO A 709 7.26 -43.66 23.31
C PRO A 709 6.86 -42.49 24.23
N PRO A 710 6.67 -41.27 23.67
CA PRO A 710 6.17 -40.13 24.43
C PRO A 710 4.83 -40.39 25.14
N VAL A 711 4.56 -39.65 26.21
CA VAL A 711 3.29 -39.67 26.95
C VAL A 711 2.38 -38.53 26.50
N MET A 712 1.14 -38.87 26.15
CA MET A 712 0.13 -37.89 25.75
C MET A 712 -0.53 -37.21 26.97
N PRO A 713 -0.95 -35.95 26.85
CA PRO A 713 -1.68 -35.27 27.91
C PRO A 713 -3.15 -35.73 27.99
N GLU A 714 -3.76 -35.66 29.18
CA GLU A 714 -5.15 -36.07 29.39
C GLU A 714 -6.18 -34.95 29.11
N GLY A 715 -7.43 -35.34 28.83
CA GLY A 715 -8.61 -34.46 28.72
C GLY A 715 -9.41 -34.62 27.43
N LYS A 716 -10.55 -33.90 27.34
CA LYS A 716 -11.48 -34.00 26.20
C LYS A 716 -11.13 -33.12 25.00
N GLU A 717 -10.20 -32.17 25.15
CA GLU A 717 -9.77 -31.21 24.12
C GLU A 717 -8.24 -31.22 23.96
N ILE A 718 -7.70 -32.37 23.57
CA ILE A 718 -6.26 -32.55 23.38
C ILE A 718 -5.82 -31.92 22.06
N VAL A 719 -6.67 -31.95 21.03
CA VAL A 719 -6.50 -31.28 19.72
C VAL A 719 -7.77 -30.50 19.42
N LYS A 720 -7.64 -29.24 18.98
CA LYS A 720 -8.77 -28.36 18.65
C LYS A 720 -8.47 -27.43 17.48
N SER A 721 -9.50 -26.97 16.79
CA SER A 721 -9.39 -25.84 15.86
C SER A 721 -9.49 -24.53 16.64
N VAL A 722 -8.56 -23.60 16.43
CA VAL A 722 -8.63 -22.23 16.99
C VAL A 722 -9.34 -21.30 16.02
N LYS A 723 -9.01 -21.41 14.73
CA LYS A 723 -9.62 -20.63 13.64
C LYS A 723 -9.83 -21.51 12.43
N VAL A 724 -10.94 -21.28 11.74
CA VAL A 724 -11.31 -21.99 10.52
C VAL A 724 -11.53 -20.95 9.42
N GLY A 725 -10.72 -21.05 8.38
CA GLY A 725 -10.81 -20.20 7.21
C GLY A 725 -11.34 -20.95 6.00
N THR A 726 -11.29 -20.27 4.86
CA THR A 726 -11.76 -20.76 3.56
C THR A 726 -10.84 -21.84 2.98
N THR A 727 -9.54 -21.66 3.09
CA THR A 727 -8.49 -22.53 2.53
C THR A 727 -7.51 -23.01 3.60
N TRP A 728 -7.84 -22.80 4.87
CA TRP A 728 -6.92 -23.09 5.97
C TRP A 728 -7.64 -23.33 7.31
N VAL A 729 -6.95 -23.99 8.23
CA VAL A 729 -7.37 -24.18 9.63
C VAL A 729 -6.16 -24.01 10.54
N ASN A 730 -6.30 -23.22 11.60
CA ASN A 730 -5.35 -23.22 12.72
C ASN A 730 -5.73 -24.33 13.69
N ILE A 731 -4.86 -25.32 13.82
CA ILE A 731 -5.00 -26.44 14.74
C ILE A 731 -4.08 -26.20 15.93
N ALA A 732 -4.56 -26.41 17.14
CA ALA A 732 -3.76 -26.37 18.36
C ALA A 732 -3.92 -27.68 19.15
N TRP A 733 -2.89 -28.06 19.88
CA TRP A 733 -2.89 -29.25 20.73
C TRP A 733 -2.21 -29.01 22.07
N LYS A 734 -2.55 -29.82 23.07
CA LYS A 734 -1.82 -29.86 24.33
C LYS A 734 -0.47 -30.57 24.11
N PRO A 735 0.66 -30.06 24.62
CA PRO A 735 1.96 -30.72 24.44
C PRO A 735 2.03 -32.11 25.09
N ALA A 736 2.69 -33.06 24.41
CA ALA A 736 3.12 -34.33 24.97
C ALA A 736 4.38 -34.13 25.83
N THR A 737 4.69 -35.11 26.67
CA THR A 737 5.89 -35.13 27.50
C THR A 737 6.68 -36.41 27.24
N ASP A 738 8.00 -36.30 27.28
CA ASP A 738 8.92 -37.43 27.24
C ASP A 738 10.11 -37.15 28.17
N LEU A 739 10.80 -38.19 28.65
CA LEU A 739 11.95 -38.06 29.54
C LEU A 739 13.08 -37.24 28.91
N TYR A 740 13.32 -37.38 27.61
CA TYR A 740 14.34 -36.64 26.85
C TYR A 740 13.72 -35.56 25.95
N GLY A 741 12.43 -35.28 26.14
CA GLY A 741 11.71 -34.21 25.46
C GLY A 741 11.18 -34.60 24.07
N ILE A 742 10.27 -33.77 23.57
CA ILE A 742 9.67 -33.95 22.24
C ILE A 742 10.60 -33.30 21.21
N LYS A 743 10.99 -34.07 20.19
CA LYS A 743 11.76 -33.54 19.05
C LYS A 743 10.85 -32.78 18.10
N GLN A 744 9.70 -33.36 17.77
CA GLN A 744 8.79 -32.81 16.77
C GLN A 744 7.36 -33.33 16.91
N TYR A 745 6.42 -32.61 16.30
CA TYR A 745 5.07 -33.11 16.04
C TYR A 745 4.84 -33.26 14.54
N ALA A 746 4.21 -34.36 14.15
CA ALA A 746 3.76 -34.60 12.78
C ALA A 746 2.23 -34.47 12.70
N ILE A 747 1.75 -33.62 11.81
CA ILE A 747 0.33 -33.36 11.56
C ILE A 747 -0.07 -34.15 10.32
N TYR A 748 -1.16 -34.90 10.43
CA TYR A 748 -1.71 -35.72 9.35
C TYR A 748 -3.13 -35.31 9.00
N GLU A 749 -3.47 -35.32 7.72
CA GLU A 749 -4.85 -35.34 7.22
C GLU A 749 -5.17 -36.80 6.89
N LYS A 750 -6.07 -37.41 7.67
CA LYS A 750 -6.24 -38.87 7.72
C LYS A 750 -4.90 -39.57 7.94
N ASP A 751 -4.33 -40.15 6.89
CA ASP A 751 -3.06 -40.88 6.89
C ASP A 751 -1.94 -40.16 6.10
N LYS A 752 -2.25 -39.03 5.47
CA LYS A 752 -1.28 -38.23 4.70
C LYS A 752 -0.58 -37.22 5.61
N LEU A 753 0.75 -37.27 5.64
CA LEU A 753 1.57 -36.28 6.35
C LEU A 753 1.38 -34.90 5.71
N VAL A 754 0.95 -33.93 6.52
CA VAL A 754 0.74 -32.53 6.13
C VAL A 754 1.96 -31.69 6.48
N ALA A 755 2.46 -31.81 7.72
CA ALA A 755 3.57 -31.01 8.21
C ALA A 755 4.29 -31.69 9.37
N VAL A 756 5.54 -31.28 9.58
CA VAL A 756 6.33 -31.59 10.78
C VAL A 756 6.78 -30.28 11.41
N VAL A 757 6.53 -30.10 12.70
CA VAL A 757 6.88 -28.89 13.46
C VAL A 757 7.76 -29.24 14.65
N ALA A 758 8.56 -28.28 15.13
CA ALA A 758 9.45 -28.47 16.27
C ALA A 758 8.66 -28.85 17.55
N GLY A 759 9.27 -29.62 18.45
CA GLY A 759 8.62 -30.15 19.65
C GLY A 759 8.20 -29.12 20.70
N ASN A 760 8.63 -27.86 20.56
CA ASN A 760 8.15 -26.73 21.36
C ASN A 760 6.91 -26.03 20.73
N THR A 761 6.42 -26.52 19.59
CA THR A 761 5.24 -25.99 18.89
C THR A 761 3.99 -26.75 19.32
N SER A 762 2.92 -26.01 19.63
CA SER A 762 1.62 -26.56 20.05
C SER A 762 0.46 -26.10 19.17
N ALA A 763 0.75 -25.43 18.05
CA ALA A 763 -0.24 -25.05 17.05
C ALA A 763 0.36 -24.94 15.65
N TYR A 764 -0.45 -25.16 14.63
CA TYR A 764 -0.04 -25.10 13.23
C TYR A 764 -1.19 -24.64 12.32
N ASN A 765 -0.89 -23.80 11.34
CA ASN A 765 -1.82 -23.42 10.28
C ASN A 765 -1.71 -24.43 9.13
N VAL A 766 -2.69 -25.32 9.02
CA VAL A 766 -2.83 -26.15 7.81
C VAL A 766 -3.43 -25.27 6.71
N THR A 767 -2.71 -25.14 5.60
CA THR A 767 -3.04 -24.27 4.46
C THR A 767 -3.30 -25.08 3.19
N GLY A 768 -3.76 -24.43 2.13
CA GLY A 768 -4.01 -25.09 0.83
C GLY A 768 -5.18 -26.09 0.84
N LEU A 769 -6.11 -25.93 1.78
CA LEU A 769 -7.33 -26.74 1.89
C LEU A 769 -8.38 -26.30 0.85
N VAL A 770 -9.28 -27.21 0.51
CA VAL A 770 -10.41 -26.96 -0.38
C VAL A 770 -11.54 -26.30 0.43
N PRO A 771 -12.17 -25.23 -0.08
CA PRO A 771 -13.29 -24.60 0.62
C PRO A 771 -14.52 -25.48 0.80
N GLY A 772 -15.30 -25.23 1.85
CA GLY A 772 -16.52 -25.98 2.18
C GLY A 772 -16.32 -27.49 2.41
N THR A 773 -15.08 -27.93 2.61
CA THR A 773 -14.70 -29.35 2.62
C THR A 773 -14.41 -29.79 4.04
N LYS A 774 -14.88 -31.00 4.36
CA LYS A 774 -14.66 -31.66 5.65
C LYS A 774 -13.29 -32.34 5.69
N TYR A 775 -12.52 -32.05 6.73
CA TYR A 775 -11.18 -32.59 6.99
C TYR A 775 -11.12 -33.30 8.34
N LEU A 776 -10.22 -34.28 8.42
CA LEU A 776 -9.96 -35.06 9.62
C LEU A 776 -8.47 -35.02 9.94
N PHE A 777 -8.09 -34.27 10.98
CA PHE A 777 -6.69 -34.08 11.35
C PHE A 777 -6.29 -34.90 12.57
N ASN A 778 -5.07 -35.42 12.54
CA ASN A 778 -4.42 -36.14 13.64
C ASN A 778 -3.05 -35.54 13.92
N VAL A 779 -2.61 -35.57 15.18
CA VAL A 779 -1.28 -35.12 15.60
C VAL A 779 -0.52 -36.32 16.16
N LYS A 780 0.76 -36.45 15.82
CA LYS A 780 1.69 -37.46 16.34
C LYS A 780 2.87 -36.75 17.00
N ALA A 781 3.23 -37.15 18.22
CA ALA A 781 4.44 -36.68 18.87
C ALA A 781 5.59 -37.67 18.60
N VAL A 782 6.80 -37.14 18.39
CA VAL A 782 8.02 -37.92 18.18
C VAL A 782 9.11 -37.39 19.11
N ASP A 783 9.73 -38.27 19.89
CA ASP A 783 10.86 -37.91 20.77
C ASP A 783 12.19 -37.80 19.99
N ALA A 784 13.28 -37.55 20.72
CA ALA A 784 14.62 -37.45 20.16
C ALA A 784 15.18 -38.77 19.60
N SER A 785 14.77 -39.92 20.14
CA SER A 785 15.22 -41.27 19.75
C SER A 785 14.43 -41.85 18.56
N GLY A 786 13.33 -41.19 18.21
CA GLY A 786 12.43 -41.56 17.12
C GLY A 786 11.25 -42.42 17.56
N ASN A 787 10.95 -42.54 18.85
CA ASN A 787 9.73 -43.21 19.30
C ASN A 787 8.54 -42.27 19.13
N GLU A 788 7.37 -42.84 18.82
CA GLU A 788 6.21 -42.08 18.35
C GLU A 788 4.93 -42.45 19.09
N ILE A 789 4.04 -41.47 19.31
CA ILE A 789 2.67 -41.70 19.79
C ILE A 789 1.66 -40.85 19.02
N VAL A 790 0.54 -41.45 18.62
CA VAL A 790 -0.55 -40.78 17.88
C VAL A 790 -1.62 -40.32 18.86
N TYR A 791 -2.04 -39.07 18.72
CA TYR A 791 -3.12 -38.49 19.52
C TYR A 791 -4.43 -39.20 19.19
N GLY A 792 -5.05 -39.83 20.19
CA GLY A 792 -6.21 -40.70 20.00
C GLY A 792 -7.50 -39.99 19.57
N LEU A 793 -7.60 -38.67 19.79
CA LEU A 793 -8.74 -37.85 19.35
C LEU A 793 -8.43 -37.16 18.02
N ARG A 794 -9.26 -37.45 17.01
CA ARG A 794 -9.19 -36.82 15.70
C ARG A 794 -9.96 -35.49 15.71
N LEU A 795 -9.41 -34.46 15.07
CA LEU A 795 -10.09 -33.18 14.89
C LEU A 795 -10.90 -33.19 13.59
N ASP A 796 -12.22 -33.14 13.72
CA ASP A 796 -13.15 -32.96 12.61
C ASP A 796 -13.42 -31.46 12.40
N VAL A 797 -13.17 -30.96 11.20
CA VAL A 797 -13.37 -29.54 10.85
C VAL A 797 -13.83 -29.40 9.41
N THR A 798 -14.75 -28.48 9.16
CA THR A 798 -15.19 -28.11 7.79
C THR A 798 -14.73 -26.70 7.49
N THR A 799 -13.97 -26.51 6.41
CA THR A 799 -13.51 -25.18 5.96
C THR A 799 -14.69 -24.30 5.55
N LYS A 800 -14.51 -22.97 5.63
CA LYS A 800 -15.52 -22.00 5.17
C LYS A 800 -15.71 -22.11 3.64
N PRO A 801 -16.86 -21.69 3.10
CA PRO A 801 -17.07 -21.61 1.65
C PRO A 801 -16.04 -20.71 0.96
N GLY A 802 -15.76 -20.98 -0.31
CA GLY A 802 -14.79 -20.22 -1.10
C GLY A 802 -15.18 -18.74 -1.19
N TYR A 803 -14.21 -17.83 -1.30
CA TYR A 803 -14.46 -16.44 -1.63
C TYR A 803 -15.07 -16.34 -3.03
N ASP A 804 -16.02 -15.43 -3.20
CA ASP A 804 -16.40 -14.88 -4.50
C ASP A 804 -15.35 -13.81 -4.82
N THR A 805 -14.48 -14.01 -5.81
CA THR A 805 -13.30 -13.15 -6.06
C THR A 805 -13.34 -12.38 -7.37
N GLY A 806 -14.27 -12.67 -8.27
CA GLY A 806 -14.35 -11.98 -9.54
C GLY A 806 -15.79 -11.79 -9.95
N ALA A 807 -16.07 -10.70 -10.66
CA ALA A 807 -17.32 -10.61 -11.39
C ALA A 807 -17.38 -11.69 -12.48
N PRO A 808 -18.58 -12.00 -12.99
CA PRO A 808 -18.73 -12.90 -14.11
C PRO A 808 -17.90 -12.50 -15.32
N LYS A 809 -17.58 -13.46 -16.19
CA LYS A 809 -16.79 -13.23 -17.40
C LYS A 809 -17.50 -13.80 -18.61
N TRP A 810 -17.53 -13.01 -19.67
CA TRP A 810 -17.96 -13.46 -20.98
C TRP A 810 -16.83 -14.22 -21.67
N LEU A 811 -17.12 -15.41 -22.18
CA LEU A 811 -16.15 -16.15 -23.00
C LEU A 811 -15.83 -15.35 -24.28
N ALA A 812 -14.61 -15.50 -24.79
CA ALA A 812 -14.18 -14.83 -26.00
C ALA A 812 -15.16 -15.10 -27.16
N ASN A 813 -15.54 -14.05 -27.89
CA ASN A 813 -16.51 -14.08 -28.98
C ASN A 813 -17.96 -14.40 -28.58
N SER A 814 -18.34 -14.26 -27.30
CA SER A 814 -19.75 -14.27 -26.88
C SER A 814 -20.56 -13.25 -27.68
N LYS A 815 -21.69 -13.66 -28.26
CA LYS A 815 -22.57 -12.81 -29.06
C LYS A 815 -24.03 -13.03 -28.67
N ILE A 816 -24.79 -11.95 -28.64
CA ILE A 816 -26.26 -12.03 -28.61
C ILE A 816 -26.73 -12.43 -30.01
N THR A 817 -27.74 -13.28 -30.08
CA THR A 817 -28.51 -13.59 -31.28
C THR A 817 -29.96 -13.14 -31.10
N SER A 818 -30.64 -12.82 -32.19
CA SER A 818 -32.06 -12.45 -32.17
C SER A 818 -32.89 -13.48 -32.92
N SER A 819 -34.08 -13.77 -32.40
CA SER A 819 -35.09 -14.62 -33.00
C SER A 819 -36.48 -14.00 -32.79
N ASN A 820 -37.49 -14.55 -33.46
CA ASN A 820 -38.89 -14.09 -33.33
C ASN A 820 -39.08 -12.57 -33.47
N VAL A 821 -38.34 -11.93 -34.38
CA VAL A 821 -38.47 -10.49 -34.63
C VAL A 821 -39.85 -10.21 -35.24
N THR A 822 -40.69 -9.47 -34.52
CA THR A 822 -41.99 -8.97 -34.98
C THR A 822 -41.92 -7.47 -35.22
N ASN A 823 -43.04 -6.81 -35.49
CA ASN A 823 -43.10 -5.36 -35.56
C ASN A 823 -43.08 -4.67 -34.19
N ILE A 824 -43.31 -5.40 -33.09
CA ILE A 824 -43.36 -4.86 -31.72
C ILE A 824 -42.52 -5.61 -30.69
N SER A 825 -41.79 -6.66 -31.09
CA SER A 825 -41.00 -7.48 -30.17
C SER A 825 -39.79 -8.16 -30.82
N VAL A 826 -38.83 -8.56 -29.99
CA VAL A 826 -37.68 -9.40 -30.35
C VAL A 826 -37.34 -10.34 -29.20
N THR A 827 -37.03 -11.60 -29.50
CA THR A 827 -36.43 -12.53 -28.54
C THR A 827 -34.90 -12.49 -28.69
N LEU A 828 -34.21 -12.20 -27.60
CA LEU A 828 -32.75 -12.17 -27.50
C LEU A 828 -32.25 -13.47 -26.85
N ASN A 829 -31.15 -14.04 -27.34
CA ASN A 829 -30.52 -15.24 -26.79
C ASN A 829 -29.00 -15.06 -26.73
N TRP A 830 -28.35 -15.53 -25.67
CA TRP A 830 -26.88 -15.41 -25.47
C TRP A 830 -26.29 -16.68 -24.83
N PRO A 831 -24.97 -16.93 -24.97
CA PRO A 831 -24.30 -17.96 -24.18
C PRO A 831 -24.26 -17.57 -22.69
N MET A 832 -24.21 -18.56 -21.79
CA MET A 832 -24.03 -18.26 -20.36
C MET A 832 -22.66 -17.63 -20.10
N ALA A 833 -22.60 -16.62 -19.23
CA ALA A 833 -21.33 -16.17 -18.65
C ALA A 833 -20.77 -17.24 -17.69
N VAL A 834 -19.47 -17.16 -17.41
CA VAL A 834 -18.81 -18.02 -16.41
C VAL A 834 -18.46 -17.20 -15.17
N ASP A 835 -18.49 -17.83 -14.00
CA ASP A 835 -18.23 -17.18 -12.72
C ASP A 835 -17.51 -18.14 -11.76
N ASP A 836 -16.77 -17.63 -10.78
CA ASP A 836 -16.06 -18.45 -9.80
C ASP A 836 -16.98 -19.01 -8.69
N LYS A 837 -18.21 -18.46 -8.58
CA LYS A 837 -19.30 -18.97 -7.75
C LYS A 837 -20.50 -19.38 -8.57
N GLN A 838 -21.28 -18.40 -8.98
CA GLN A 838 -22.59 -18.60 -9.58
C GLN A 838 -23.12 -17.29 -10.19
N ILE A 839 -23.61 -17.40 -11.43
CA ILE A 839 -24.43 -16.35 -12.05
C ILE A 839 -25.81 -16.32 -11.40
N VAL A 840 -26.21 -15.17 -10.87
CA VAL A 840 -27.55 -14.94 -10.30
C VAL A 840 -28.56 -14.49 -11.36
N GLY A 841 -28.11 -13.81 -12.42
CA GLY A 841 -28.98 -13.39 -13.52
C GLY A 841 -28.34 -12.39 -14.47
N TYR A 842 -29.15 -11.85 -15.37
CA TYR A 842 -28.74 -10.96 -16.45
C TYR A 842 -29.54 -9.66 -16.45
N ARG A 843 -28.85 -8.53 -16.67
CA ARG A 843 -29.45 -7.22 -16.93
C ARG A 843 -29.45 -6.93 -18.42
N ILE A 844 -30.62 -6.57 -18.95
CA ILE A 844 -30.79 -6.25 -20.37
C ILE A 844 -30.90 -4.74 -20.53
N PHE A 845 -30.17 -4.19 -21.49
CA PHE A 845 -30.22 -2.78 -21.83
C PHE A 845 -30.70 -2.61 -23.26
N GLN A 846 -31.65 -1.72 -23.48
CA GLN A 846 -32.14 -1.27 -24.77
C GLN A 846 -31.69 0.18 -25.00
N ASP A 847 -30.88 0.40 -26.04
CA ASP A 847 -30.28 1.69 -26.38
C ASP A 847 -29.60 2.36 -25.17
N GLY A 848 -28.90 1.55 -24.37
CA GLY A 848 -28.20 1.98 -23.15
C GLY A 848 -29.10 2.17 -21.93
N LYS A 849 -30.42 2.03 -22.05
CA LYS A 849 -31.36 2.12 -20.92
C LYS A 849 -31.68 0.71 -20.37
N PRO A 850 -31.62 0.48 -19.07
CA PRO A 850 -31.94 -0.83 -18.49
C PRO A 850 -33.44 -1.15 -18.65
N ILE A 851 -33.74 -2.40 -18.97
CA ILE A 851 -35.08 -3.00 -18.87
C ILE A 851 -35.21 -3.54 -17.44
N LYS A 852 -35.79 -2.71 -16.57
CA LYS A 852 -35.91 -2.95 -15.13
C LYS A 852 -37.12 -3.86 -14.81
N ASN A 853 -37.04 -4.59 -13.71
CA ASN A 853 -38.21 -5.17 -13.03
C ASN A 853 -38.75 -4.15 -12.00
N ASP A 854 -39.58 -4.57 -11.04
CA ASP A 854 -40.16 -3.68 -10.00
C ASP A 854 -39.09 -2.91 -9.19
N THR A 855 -37.87 -3.46 -9.11
CA THR A 855 -36.73 -2.85 -8.44
C THR A 855 -35.83 -2.11 -9.43
N GLU A 856 -35.49 -0.85 -9.13
CA GLU A 856 -34.49 -0.13 -9.93
C GLU A 856 -33.12 -0.80 -9.86
N PHE A 857 -32.46 -0.93 -11.00
CA PHE A 857 -31.07 -1.39 -11.03
C PHE A 857 -30.18 -0.30 -10.46
N THR A 858 -29.40 -0.66 -9.45
CA THR A 858 -28.26 0.12 -8.98
C THR A 858 -26.99 -0.63 -9.34
N LEU A 859 -25.84 0.05 -9.28
CA LEU A 859 -24.54 -0.59 -9.57
C LEU A 859 -24.18 -1.74 -8.62
N ILE A 860 -24.93 -1.90 -7.52
CA ILE A 860 -24.52 -2.66 -6.35
C ILE A 860 -25.63 -3.54 -5.76
N ASN A 861 -26.84 -3.50 -6.32
CA ASN A 861 -27.90 -4.43 -5.94
C ASN A 861 -27.86 -5.67 -6.84
N THR A 862 -28.50 -6.75 -6.41
CA THR A 862 -28.57 -8.03 -7.14
C THR A 862 -29.77 -8.10 -8.09
N ALA A 863 -30.49 -6.99 -8.32
CA ALA A 863 -31.64 -6.95 -9.22
C ALA A 863 -31.21 -7.25 -10.67
N TYR A 864 -31.96 -8.14 -11.33
CA TYR A 864 -31.76 -8.56 -12.72
C TYR A 864 -33.05 -8.44 -13.53
N THR A 865 -32.94 -8.52 -14.86
CA THR A 865 -34.07 -8.61 -15.78
C THR A 865 -34.56 -10.05 -15.90
N VAL A 866 -33.65 -11.01 -16.04
CA VAL A 866 -33.96 -12.45 -16.24
C VAL A 866 -32.87 -13.35 -15.67
N GLU A 867 -33.23 -14.54 -15.15
CA GLU A 867 -32.26 -15.56 -14.69
C GLU A 867 -31.66 -16.36 -15.86
N GLY A 868 -32.50 -16.69 -16.83
CA GLY A 868 -32.12 -17.47 -18.01
C GLY A 868 -31.35 -16.66 -19.06
N ASN A 869 -30.82 -17.37 -20.05
CA ASN A 869 -30.05 -16.78 -21.15
C ASN A 869 -30.89 -16.38 -22.38
N THR A 870 -32.18 -16.16 -22.18
CA THR A 870 -33.14 -15.71 -23.20
C THR A 870 -34.11 -14.71 -22.62
N PHE A 871 -34.47 -13.69 -23.38
CA PHE A 871 -35.42 -12.66 -22.97
C PHE A 871 -36.17 -12.08 -24.17
N THR A 872 -37.49 -11.93 -24.06
CA THR A 872 -38.31 -11.30 -25.11
C THR A 872 -38.60 -9.85 -24.72
N VAL A 873 -38.06 -8.92 -25.50
CA VAL A 873 -38.36 -7.49 -25.40
C VAL A 873 -39.65 -7.22 -26.17
N ILE A 874 -40.60 -6.54 -25.54
CA ILE A 874 -41.92 -6.18 -26.09
C ILE A 874 -42.12 -4.66 -26.09
N GLY A 875 -43.13 -4.17 -26.82
CA GLY A 875 -43.46 -2.74 -26.86
C GLY A 875 -42.54 -1.90 -27.75
N LEU A 876 -41.86 -2.54 -28.70
CA LEU A 876 -41.00 -1.86 -29.67
C LEU A 876 -41.83 -1.20 -30.78
N ALA A 877 -41.28 -0.17 -31.41
CA ALA A 877 -41.90 0.48 -32.57
C ALA A 877 -41.60 -0.31 -33.86
N PRO A 878 -42.53 -0.41 -34.81
CA PRO A 878 -42.29 -1.02 -36.12
C PRO A 878 -41.16 -0.34 -36.89
N ASN A 879 -40.45 -1.10 -37.72
CA ASN A 879 -39.36 -0.63 -38.59
C ASN A 879 -38.31 0.25 -37.88
N THR A 880 -38.02 -0.04 -36.61
CA THR A 880 -37.10 0.73 -35.76
C THR A 880 -35.92 -0.14 -35.35
N THR A 881 -34.72 0.43 -35.42
CA THR A 881 -33.49 -0.28 -35.04
C THR A 881 -33.13 0.02 -33.59
N TYR A 882 -33.03 -1.03 -32.79
CA TYR A 882 -32.64 -0.98 -31.39
C TYR A 882 -31.27 -1.64 -31.19
N THR A 883 -30.51 -1.16 -30.22
CA THR A 883 -29.27 -1.80 -29.75
C THR A 883 -29.55 -2.47 -28.40
N PHE A 884 -29.23 -3.75 -28.27
CA PHE A 884 -29.35 -4.49 -27.01
C PHE A 884 -27.98 -4.87 -26.46
N LYS A 885 -27.80 -4.76 -25.14
CA LYS A 885 -26.61 -5.22 -24.39
C LYS A 885 -27.07 -6.11 -23.23
N VAL A 886 -26.28 -7.13 -22.90
CA VAL A 886 -26.51 -8.02 -21.75
C VAL A 886 -25.34 -7.89 -20.78
N GLU A 887 -25.63 -7.69 -19.51
CA GLU A 887 -24.66 -7.81 -18.41
C GLU A 887 -25.02 -9.04 -17.56
N ALA A 888 -24.02 -9.72 -17.00
CA ALA A 888 -24.19 -10.83 -16.08
C ALA A 888 -23.83 -10.39 -14.66
N GLY A 889 -24.50 -10.93 -13.65
CA GLY A 889 -24.22 -10.67 -12.25
C GLY A 889 -24.13 -11.94 -11.43
N ASP A 890 -23.41 -11.87 -10.31
CA ASP A 890 -23.23 -12.97 -9.36
C ASP A 890 -23.96 -12.75 -8.02
N THR A 891 -23.79 -13.71 -7.11
CA THR A 891 -24.39 -13.70 -5.78
C THR A 891 -23.79 -12.66 -4.82
N ALA A 892 -22.59 -12.16 -5.08
CA ALA A 892 -21.97 -11.06 -4.33
C ALA A 892 -22.37 -9.67 -4.87
N GLY A 893 -23.24 -9.62 -5.90
CA GLY A 893 -23.67 -8.38 -6.51
C GLY A 893 -22.62 -7.74 -7.41
N LYS A 894 -21.64 -8.52 -7.90
CA LYS A 894 -20.66 -8.04 -8.88
C LYS A 894 -21.21 -8.26 -10.27
N TRP A 895 -21.25 -7.17 -11.05
CA TRP A 895 -21.82 -7.15 -12.39
C TRP A 895 -20.73 -6.94 -13.43
N THR A 896 -20.89 -7.60 -14.58
CA THR A 896 -20.08 -7.31 -15.77
C THR A 896 -20.51 -5.94 -16.29
N GLY A 897 -19.75 -4.88 -16.02
CA GLY A 897 -20.04 -3.55 -16.59
C GLY A 897 -20.01 -3.51 -18.13
N THR A 898 -19.44 -4.56 -18.74
CA THR A 898 -19.46 -4.83 -20.18
C THR A 898 -20.25 -6.09 -20.53
N GLY A 899 -20.47 -6.32 -21.82
CA GLY A 899 -21.05 -7.56 -22.30
C GLY A 899 -21.38 -7.54 -23.79
N PRO A 900 -21.87 -8.67 -24.33
CA PRO A 900 -22.18 -8.78 -25.76
C PRO A 900 -23.33 -7.83 -26.12
N SER A 901 -23.32 -7.35 -27.36
CA SER A 901 -24.36 -6.47 -27.88
C SER A 901 -24.80 -6.86 -29.29
N ILE A 902 -26.02 -6.49 -29.66
CA ILE A 902 -26.59 -6.71 -31.00
C ILE A 902 -27.44 -5.51 -31.42
N ARG A 903 -27.48 -5.20 -32.72
CA ARG A 903 -28.46 -4.29 -33.31
C ARG A 903 -29.54 -5.09 -34.02
N VAL A 904 -30.80 -4.80 -33.75
CA VAL A 904 -31.95 -5.48 -34.37
C VAL A 904 -32.96 -4.45 -34.87
N THR A 905 -33.43 -4.63 -36.10
CA THR A 905 -34.52 -3.83 -36.69
C THR A 905 -35.81 -4.62 -36.64
N THR A 906 -36.85 -4.07 -36.02
CA THR A 906 -38.20 -4.67 -35.99
C THR A 906 -38.81 -4.73 -37.39
N LYS A 907 -39.75 -5.66 -37.61
CA LYS A 907 -40.47 -5.76 -38.88
C LYS A 907 -41.38 -4.54 -39.10
N LYS A 908 -41.79 -4.35 -40.35
CA LYS A 908 -42.80 -3.36 -40.73
C LYS A 908 -44.15 -3.69 -40.11
#